data_AF-A0AAV4HM16-F1
#
_entry.id   AF-A0AAV4HM16-F1
#
_cell.length_a   1.000
_cell.length_b   1.000
_cell.length_c   1.000
_cell.angle_alpha   90.00
_cell.angle_beta   90.00
_cell.angle_gamma   90.00
#
_symmetry.space_group_name_H-M   'P 1'
#
loop_
_entity.id
_entity.type
_entity.pdbx_description
1 polymer ?
#
loop_
_entity_poly.entity_id
_entity_poly.type
_entity_poly.pdbx_seq_one_letter_code
_entity_poly.pdbx_strand_id
1 'polypeptide(L)'
;MLSATLPQVKSSRLLMAFEDFHERFRASYNRNQQLKKIVTDLSRQVMLQQFFVEEKIRSDGSSGVKLIRGGTKGLNNYDSNSHTSNYFMAIHDHSNYIRTIGMGEFSVVLNGLEFRTRHNDYRMVRPSSTSGEIDAVEDIQFPGVPPEVTSKATVSEQVSEMQEWFKAFWTQNATHRDYPKYFKPVLSYLEGAWTLNKNLTKSFASTRHSLDANSWFDLQEKNRFSAYSGVKTRLENLAILPTTIIEVNDTTAEATYAQWNYRILNWPLRDDLPLKYLQQVDDVAARFSRGWTRPEVMGKRSARFRLYRDTNPQNYQLLDEIMYQVPGKDNLYSNLSQVMFGDDGMFHFGYPNKKVKLDTGLYHRWYKSDKTDAMGISAVARGFNDDFCFVAQTTQPSIASMKIEECRRRVCQTAENSFSYAIPLEIIYLTPLLTWNPYNLEIKEGLDIVNQNGRNGSNSNRYAYDGVDSNHYYLTPTEFFSGEVEGDPADTVRNSVYVRGPDGKRYQTSSSGTQIMLQSIPGLGRVRCRFPIAPVHSEGSTVGKEISALRDMLTDSPRAPPENVIFEMTSNGDHNHTLSITYRDYLRLINDRLMLTAVSDEVNGHSHTVDFRFIRINEKFQYEACDGEERCADGHPKLVTMLTNNIFTELPLPNSARVV
;
A
#
# COMPACT_ATOMS: atom_id res chain seq x y z
N MET A 1 -6.08 -5.92 -109.36
CA MET A 1 -6.81 -5.36 -108.21
C MET A 1 -6.26 -5.96 -106.93
N LEU A 2 -6.02 -5.09 -105.93
CA LEU A 2 -5.87 -5.36 -104.49
C LEU A 2 -4.59 -6.05 -103.99
N SER A 3 -3.54 -5.24 -103.84
CA SER A 3 -2.49 -5.44 -102.84
C SER A 3 -3.02 -4.88 -101.50
N ALA A 4 -3.16 -5.75 -100.49
CA ALA A 4 -3.55 -5.35 -99.14
C ALA A 4 -2.29 -5.20 -98.28
N THR A 5 -1.89 -3.94 -98.06
CA THR A 5 -0.87 -3.55 -97.08
C THR A 5 -1.46 -3.64 -95.67
N LEU A 6 -0.95 -4.58 -94.86
CA LEU A 6 -1.20 -4.62 -93.41
C LEU A 6 -0.39 -3.49 -92.73
N PRO A 7 -1.01 -2.67 -91.84
CA PRO A 7 -0.33 -1.55 -91.21
C PRO A 7 0.57 -2.02 -90.05
N GLN A 8 1.89 -1.87 -90.21
CA GLN A 8 2.90 -2.23 -89.21
C GLN A 8 3.14 -1.13 -88.15
N VAL A 9 2.13 -0.31 -87.81
CA VAL A 9 2.29 0.86 -86.92
C VAL A 9 1.13 0.98 -85.93
N LYS A 10 1.01 0.02 -85.00
CA LYS A 10 0.22 0.20 -83.75
C LYS A 10 0.80 -0.51 -82.51
N SER A 11 1.85 -1.34 -82.63
CA SER A 11 2.38 -2.09 -81.48
C SER A 11 3.42 -1.34 -80.63
N SER A 12 4.19 -0.39 -81.19
CA SER A 12 5.30 0.23 -80.43
C SER A 12 4.86 1.19 -79.33
N ARG A 13 3.76 1.95 -79.52
CA ARG A 13 3.23 2.86 -78.48
C ARG A 13 2.62 2.12 -77.30
N LEU A 14 1.99 0.96 -77.55
CA LEU A 14 1.43 0.11 -76.50
C LEU A 14 2.55 -0.59 -75.71
N LEU A 15 3.61 -1.07 -76.39
CA LEU A 15 4.77 -1.64 -75.71
C LEU A 15 5.48 -0.60 -74.83
N MET A 16 5.76 0.59 -75.37
CA MET A 16 6.40 1.68 -74.61
C MET A 16 5.57 2.13 -73.41
N ALA A 17 4.24 2.19 -73.53
CA ALA A 17 3.36 2.52 -72.41
C ALA A 17 3.34 1.42 -71.34
N PHE A 18 3.44 0.15 -71.73
CA PHE A 18 3.53 -0.97 -70.80
C PHE A 18 4.87 -1.02 -70.08
N GLU A 19 5.98 -0.75 -70.77
CA GLU A 19 7.31 -0.65 -70.18
C GLU A 19 7.42 0.53 -69.20
N ASP A 20 6.93 1.72 -69.57
CA ASP A 20 6.86 2.89 -68.67
C ASP A 20 5.99 2.61 -67.44
N PHE A 21 4.83 1.96 -67.62
CA PHE A 21 3.99 1.53 -66.50
C PHE A 21 4.73 0.56 -65.58
N HIS A 22 5.43 -0.43 -66.15
CA HIS A 22 6.16 -1.44 -65.38
C HIS A 22 7.34 -0.85 -64.61
N GLU A 23 8.08 0.08 -65.21
CA GLU A 23 9.16 0.81 -64.52
C GLU A 23 8.62 1.68 -63.39
N ARG A 24 7.53 2.43 -63.61
CA ARG A 24 6.86 3.22 -62.56
C ARG A 24 6.32 2.34 -61.44
N PHE A 25 5.75 1.19 -61.77
CA PHE A 25 5.27 0.22 -60.80
C PHE A 25 6.41 -0.34 -59.96
N ARG A 26 7.53 -0.76 -60.59
CA ARG A 26 8.74 -1.22 -59.89
C ARG A 26 9.32 -0.14 -58.99
N ALA A 27 9.41 1.10 -59.47
CA ALA A 27 9.91 2.23 -58.68
C ALA A 27 9.00 2.51 -57.46
N SER A 28 7.67 2.49 -57.66
CA SER A 28 6.68 2.64 -56.60
C SER A 28 6.76 1.50 -55.58
N TYR A 29 6.88 0.24 -56.04
CA TYR A 29 7.05 -0.93 -55.20
C TYR A 29 8.33 -0.84 -54.35
N ASN A 30 9.48 -0.53 -54.97
CA ASN A 30 10.75 -0.37 -54.26
C ASN A 30 10.69 0.77 -53.23
N ARG A 31 10.05 1.89 -53.57
CA ARG A 31 9.83 3.00 -52.64
C ARG A 31 8.95 2.58 -51.46
N ASN A 32 7.90 1.81 -51.69
CA ASN A 32 7.05 1.27 -50.64
C ASN A 32 7.81 0.29 -49.72
N GLN A 33 8.68 -0.56 -50.27
CA GLN A 33 9.55 -1.44 -49.47
C GLN A 33 10.54 -0.63 -48.62
N GLN A 34 11.14 0.42 -49.19
CA GLN A 34 12.04 1.29 -48.45
C GLN A 34 11.31 2.06 -47.34
N LEU A 35 10.11 2.58 -47.60
CA LEU A 35 9.29 3.23 -46.57
C LEU A 35 8.91 2.27 -45.45
N LYS A 36 8.51 1.03 -45.77
CA LYS A 36 8.23 -0.01 -44.76
C LYS A 36 9.44 -0.28 -43.87
N LYS A 37 10.63 -0.40 -44.48
CA LYS A 37 11.88 -0.57 -43.74
C LYS A 37 12.16 0.61 -42.81
N ILE A 38 12.07 1.84 -43.31
CA ILE A 38 12.29 3.05 -42.51
C ILE A 38 11.31 3.12 -41.33
N VAL A 39 10.03 2.83 -41.55
CA VAL A 39 9.02 2.79 -40.48
C VAL A 39 9.35 1.72 -39.46
N THR A 40 9.71 0.51 -39.89
CA THR A 40 10.09 -0.60 -39.00
C THR A 40 11.30 -0.24 -38.14
N ASP A 41 12.36 0.30 -38.74
CA ASP A 41 13.58 0.72 -38.06
C ASP A 41 13.30 1.85 -37.05
N LEU A 42 12.44 2.81 -37.42
CA LEU A 42 12.05 3.92 -36.55
C LEU A 42 11.18 3.44 -35.38
N SER A 43 10.21 2.53 -35.62
CA SER A 43 9.40 1.92 -34.56
C SER A 43 10.25 1.13 -33.57
N ARG A 44 11.24 0.36 -34.05
CA ARG A 44 12.22 -0.33 -33.20
C ARG A 44 13.07 0.65 -32.40
N GLN A 45 13.53 1.74 -33.02
CA GLN A 45 14.29 2.77 -32.32
C GLN A 45 13.46 3.42 -31.19
N VAL A 46 12.18 3.70 -31.42
CA VAL A 46 11.28 4.22 -30.38
C VAL A 46 11.09 3.21 -29.25
N MET A 47 10.89 1.93 -29.57
CA MET A 47 10.81 0.85 -28.57
C MET A 47 12.07 0.79 -27.70
N LEU A 48 13.26 0.86 -28.31
CA LEU A 48 14.54 0.87 -27.59
C LEU A 48 14.75 2.13 -26.75
N GLN A 49 14.29 3.30 -27.24
CA GLN A 49 14.32 4.54 -26.45
C GLN A 49 13.44 4.45 -25.20
N GLN A 50 12.25 3.86 -25.33
CA GLN A 50 11.37 3.62 -24.18
C GLN A 50 12.03 2.68 -23.17
N PHE A 51 12.61 1.56 -23.63
CA PHE A 51 13.35 0.64 -22.76
C PHE A 51 14.54 1.30 -22.06
N PHE A 52 15.28 2.17 -22.76
CA PHE A 52 16.37 2.94 -22.17
C PHE A 52 15.89 3.89 -21.06
N VAL A 53 14.73 4.54 -21.23
CA VAL A 53 14.13 5.37 -20.17
C VAL A 53 13.75 4.52 -18.96
N GLU A 54 13.16 3.35 -19.17
CA GLU A 54 12.82 2.43 -18.07
C GLU A 54 14.08 1.96 -17.34
N GLU A 55 15.15 1.64 -18.06
CA GLU A 55 16.42 1.22 -17.46
C GLU A 55 17.06 2.34 -16.65
N LYS A 56 17.01 3.57 -17.16
CA LYS A 56 17.43 4.75 -16.38
C LYS A 56 16.67 4.82 -15.07
N ILE A 57 15.34 4.68 -15.09
CA ILE A 57 14.52 4.72 -13.86
C ILE A 57 14.86 3.57 -12.91
N ARG A 58 15.14 2.35 -13.42
CA ARG A 58 15.63 1.22 -12.57
C ARG A 58 16.95 1.54 -11.88
N SER A 59 17.81 2.33 -12.52
CA SER A 59 19.08 2.77 -11.92
C SER A 59 18.93 3.96 -10.96
N ASP A 60 17.90 4.78 -11.12
CA ASP A 60 17.64 5.95 -10.26
C ASP A 60 17.08 5.54 -8.88
N GLY A 61 16.45 4.38 -8.75
CA GLY A 61 15.89 3.87 -7.49
C GLY A 61 15.14 2.55 -7.62
N SER A 62 14.48 2.11 -6.56
CA SER A 62 13.72 0.85 -6.52
C SER A 62 12.24 1.06 -6.85
N SER A 63 11.48 0.00 -7.11
CA SER A 63 10.02 0.08 -7.24
C SER A 63 9.41 0.66 -5.96
N GLY A 64 8.44 1.57 -6.12
CA GLY A 64 7.81 2.23 -4.99
C GLY A 64 7.16 3.57 -5.31
N VAL A 65 6.54 4.15 -4.29
CA VAL A 65 5.90 5.46 -4.34
C VAL A 65 6.96 6.53 -4.57
N LYS A 66 6.73 7.41 -5.53
CA LYS A 66 7.65 8.48 -5.88
C LYS A 66 7.24 9.82 -5.25
N LEU A 67 5.97 10.17 -5.37
CA LEU A 67 5.42 11.42 -4.86
C LEU A 67 3.90 11.37 -4.79
N ILE A 68 3.32 12.15 -3.89
CA ILE A 68 1.90 12.46 -3.86
C ILE A 68 1.64 13.83 -4.47
N ARG A 69 0.38 14.16 -4.67
CA ARG A 69 -0.01 15.51 -5.13
C ARG A 69 0.52 16.59 -4.16
N GLY A 70 1.17 17.59 -4.73
CA GLY A 70 1.62 18.78 -4.00
C GLY A 70 0.46 19.70 -3.63
N GLY A 71 0.09 19.73 -2.35
CA GLY A 71 -0.83 20.73 -1.77
C GLY A 71 -0.11 21.86 -1.05
N THR A 72 1.12 21.59 -0.57
CA THR A 72 1.95 22.54 0.17
C THR A 72 3.29 22.71 -0.55
N LYS A 73 3.77 23.96 -0.61
CA LYS A 73 5.10 24.34 -1.10
C LYS A 73 5.67 25.33 -0.10
N GLY A 74 6.99 25.29 0.11
CA GLY A 74 7.69 26.25 0.96
C GLY A 74 9.04 26.66 0.41
N LEU A 75 9.76 27.47 1.17
CA LEU A 75 11.05 28.02 0.78
C LEU A 75 12.15 26.95 0.80
N ASN A 76 12.06 26.00 1.74
CA ASN A 76 12.99 24.87 1.80
C ASN A 76 12.43 23.68 1.03
N ASN A 77 13.32 22.86 0.48
CA ASN A 77 12.95 21.68 -0.30
C ASN A 77 12.09 20.68 0.51
N TYR A 78 12.30 20.60 1.82
CA TYR A 78 11.55 19.72 2.73
C TYR A 78 10.17 20.26 3.15
N ASP A 79 9.84 21.52 2.81
CA ASP A 79 8.52 22.10 3.09
C ASP A 79 7.48 21.68 2.04
N SER A 80 7.94 21.14 0.90
CA SER A 80 7.07 20.67 -0.18
C SER A 80 6.67 19.20 0.04
N ASN A 81 5.46 18.82 -0.38
CA ASN A 81 5.01 17.43 -0.29
C ASN A 81 5.91 16.50 -1.13
N SER A 82 6.27 15.34 -0.56
CA SER A 82 7.00 14.26 -1.23
C SER A 82 6.11 13.02 -1.40
N HIS A 83 6.57 11.81 -1.10
CA HIS A 83 5.73 10.63 -0.85
C HIS A 83 4.88 10.77 0.42
N THR A 84 5.22 11.72 1.29
CA THR A 84 4.53 12.00 2.55
C THR A 84 4.32 13.50 2.77
N SER A 85 3.32 13.82 3.59
CA SER A 85 2.96 15.17 4.03
C SER A 85 2.21 15.05 5.36
N ASN A 86 1.01 15.62 5.50
CA ASN A 86 0.09 15.30 6.60
C ASN A 86 -0.44 13.86 6.54
N TYR A 87 -0.25 13.22 5.39
CA TYR A 87 -0.67 11.87 5.07
C TYR A 87 0.42 11.22 4.20
N PHE A 88 0.65 9.92 4.38
CA PHE A 88 1.46 9.13 3.45
C PHE A 88 0.55 8.58 2.34
N MET A 89 0.98 8.63 1.07
CA MET A 89 0.16 8.24 -0.10
C MET A 89 -1.24 8.90 -0.18
N ALA A 90 -1.45 10.04 0.48
CA ALA A 90 -2.76 10.68 0.56
C ALA A 90 -3.88 9.75 1.05
N ILE A 91 -3.57 8.85 1.99
CA ILE A 91 -4.60 8.05 2.67
C ILE A 91 -5.55 8.96 3.46
N HIS A 92 -6.83 8.62 3.40
CA HIS A 92 -7.90 9.34 4.08
C HIS A 92 -9.07 8.37 4.36
N ASP A 93 -10.10 8.83 5.08
CA ASP A 93 -11.15 7.98 5.62
C ASP A 93 -12.48 8.08 4.85
N HIS A 94 -13.00 6.91 4.49
CA HIS A 94 -14.33 6.71 3.93
C HIS A 94 -15.12 5.71 4.79
N SER A 95 -14.98 5.79 6.11
CA SER A 95 -15.59 4.84 7.03
C SER A 95 -17.12 4.86 7.05
N ASN A 96 -17.75 5.87 6.45
CA ASN A 96 -19.19 5.86 6.19
C ASN A 96 -19.59 4.95 5.02
N TYR A 97 -18.64 4.36 4.30
CA TYR A 97 -18.89 3.35 3.27
C TYR A 97 -18.48 1.97 3.79
N ILE A 98 -19.22 0.93 3.39
CA ILE A 98 -18.99 -0.43 3.91
C ILE A 98 -17.60 -0.99 3.56
N ARG A 99 -17.10 -0.74 2.35
CA ARG A 99 -15.89 -1.38 1.79
C ARG A 99 -14.91 -0.42 1.12
N THR A 100 -15.13 0.89 1.21
CA THR A 100 -14.28 1.87 0.52
C THR A 100 -13.09 2.25 1.39
N ILE A 101 -11.89 2.19 0.82
CA ILE A 101 -10.64 2.57 1.46
C ILE A 101 -10.10 3.82 0.75
N GLY A 102 -10.01 4.93 1.49
CA GLY A 102 -9.59 6.22 0.94
C GLY A 102 -8.09 6.26 0.68
N MET A 103 -7.73 6.60 -0.56
CA MET A 103 -6.34 6.79 -1.00
C MET A 103 -6.32 7.74 -2.19
N GLY A 104 -5.55 8.82 -2.11
CA GLY A 104 -5.46 9.83 -3.15
C GLY A 104 -4.61 9.40 -4.36
N GLU A 105 -4.28 10.37 -5.20
CA GLU A 105 -3.36 10.20 -6.32
C GLU A 105 -1.91 10.18 -5.87
N PHE A 106 -1.14 9.28 -6.45
CA PHE A 106 0.31 9.24 -6.29
C PHE A 106 0.99 8.80 -7.60
N SER A 107 2.24 9.22 -7.78
CA SER A 107 3.12 8.64 -8.80
C SER A 107 3.91 7.50 -8.19
N VAL A 108 4.14 6.48 -8.99
CA VAL A 108 4.74 5.21 -8.57
C VAL A 108 5.62 4.67 -9.69
N VAL A 109 6.67 3.95 -9.28
CA VAL A 109 7.55 3.20 -10.17
C VAL A 109 7.33 1.72 -9.93
N LEU A 110 7.06 0.95 -10.99
CA LEU A 110 7.04 -0.52 -10.98
C LEU A 110 7.99 -1.05 -12.06
N ASN A 111 9.06 -1.72 -11.64
CA ASN A 111 10.10 -2.28 -12.51
C ASN A 111 10.60 -1.30 -13.61
N GLY A 112 10.98 -0.08 -13.20
CA GLY A 112 11.46 0.96 -14.11
C GLY A 112 10.37 1.78 -14.80
N LEU A 113 9.10 1.39 -14.68
CA LEU A 113 8.01 2.14 -15.28
C LEU A 113 7.39 3.13 -14.30
N GLU A 114 7.52 4.42 -14.60
CA GLU A 114 6.85 5.50 -13.87
C GLU A 114 5.47 5.80 -14.44
N PHE A 115 4.46 5.86 -13.57
CA PHE A 115 3.11 6.26 -13.93
C PHE A 115 2.43 6.99 -12.76
N ARG A 116 1.30 7.65 -13.05
CA ARG A 116 0.52 8.36 -12.03
C ARG A 116 -0.89 7.79 -11.96
N THR A 117 -1.33 7.42 -10.76
CA THR A 117 -2.67 6.92 -10.54
C THR A 117 -3.70 8.04 -10.67
N ARG A 118 -4.98 7.67 -10.82
CA ARG A 118 -6.10 8.55 -10.47
C ARG A 118 -6.28 8.54 -8.95
N HIS A 119 -7.24 9.29 -8.43
CA HIS A 119 -7.69 9.15 -7.05
C HIS A 119 -8.21 7.72 -6.86
N ASN A 120 -7.74 7.02 -5.82
CA ASN A 120 -7.80 5.57 -5.80
C ASN A 120 -9.00 4.99 -5.08
N ASP A 121 -9.63 5.63 -4.07
CA ASP A 121 -10.83 5.16 -3.33
C ASP A 121 -11.28 3.74 -3.68
N TYR A 122 -10.51 2.76 -3.19
CA TYR A 122 -10.54 1.40 -3.69
C TYR A 122 -11.40 0.53 -2.77
N ARG A 123 -11.96 -0.54 -3.33
CA ARG A 123 -12.83 -1.45 -2.57
C ARG A 123 -12.01 -2.53 -1.88
N MET A 124 -12.40 -2.94 -0.68
CA MET A 124 -11.89 -4.10 0.05
C MET A 124 -12.30 -5.42 -0.61
N VAL A 125 -11.70 -5.72 -1.76
CA VAL A 125 -11.90 -6.92 -2.59
C VAL A 125 -10.58 -7.64 -2.84
N ARG A 126 -10.65 -8.95 -3.10
CA ARG A 126 -9.51 -9.80 -3.47
C ARG A 126 -9.66 -10.33 -4.91
N PRO A 127 -8.57 -10.81 -5.55
CA PRO A 127 -8.68 -11.60 -6.77
C PRO A 127 -9.66 -12.76 -6.58
N SER A 128 -10.44 -13.09 -7.60
CA SER A 128 -11.41 -14.19 -7.49
C SER A 128 -10.70 -15.51 -7.15
N SER A 129 -11.26 -16.21 -6.17
CA SER A 129 -10.75 -17.53 -5.74
C SER A 129 -11.29 -18.68 -6.60
N THR A 130 -12.25 -18.39 -7.48
CA THR A 130 -12.97 -19.38 -8.30
C THR A 130 -12.90 -19.09 -9.80
N SER A 131 -12.58 -17.85 -10.21
CA SER A 131 -12.46 -17.46 -11.61
C SER A 131 -11.04 -17.04 -11.97
N GLY A 132 -10.52 -17.66 -13.04
CA GLY A 132 -9.26 -17.25 -13.68
C GLY A 132 -9.43 -16.13 -14.71
N GLU A 133 -10.61 -15.51 -14.84
CA GLU A 133 -10.82 -14.40 -15.77
C GLU A 133 -10.04 -13.16 -15.35
N ILE A 134 -9.52 -12.41 -16.33
CA ILE A 134 -8.80 -11.17 -16.06
C ILE A 134 -9.67 -10.19 -15.25
N ASP A 135 -9.07 -9.60 -14.21
CA ASP A 135 -9.70 -8.61 -13.35
C ASP A 135 -10.94 -9.10 -12.57
N ALA A 136 -11.23 -10.41 -12.56
CA ALA A 136 -12.24 -11.00 -11.70
C ALA A 136 -11.88 -10.82 -10.21
N VAL A 137 -12.84 -10.34 -9.44
CA VAL A 137 -12.69 -10.03 -8.01
C VAL A 137 -13.87 -10.56 -7.21
N GLU A 138 -13.66 -10.72 -5.90
CA GLU A 138 -14.71 -11.03 -4.94
C GLU A 138 -14.53 -10.25 -3.64
N ASP A 139 -15.63 -10.04 -2.92
CA ASP A 139 -15.62 -9.35 -1.65
C ASP A 139 -14.87 -10.17 -0.58
N ILE A 140 -14.01 -9.51 0.19
CA ILE A 140 -13.42 -10.14 1.38
C ILE A 140 -14.49 -10.25 2.46
N GLN A 141 -14.68 -11.44 3.01
CA GLN A 141 -15.59 -11.64 4.12
C GLN A 141 -15.10 -10.87 5.35
N PHE A 142 -15.96 -10.03 5.92
CA PHE A 142 -15.64 -9.33 7.15
C PHE A 142 -15.67 -10.29 8.35
N PRO A 143 -14.81 -10.06 9.35
CA PRO A 143 -14.83 -10.88 10.55
C PRO A 143 -16.18 -10.76 11.25
N GLY A 144 -16.63 -11.87 11.83
CA GLY A 144 -17.81 -11.87 12.70
C GLY A 144 -17.57 -11.13 14.01
N VAL A 145 -18.63 -10.99 14.79
CA VAL A 145 -18.56 -10.43 16.14
C VAL A 145 -18.28 -11.56 17.14
N PRO A 146 -17.39 -11.36 18.13
CA PRO A 146 -17.21 -12.34 19.20
C PRO A 146 -18.53 -12.68 19.92
N PRO A 147 -18.86 -13.97 20.15
CA PRO A 147 -20.06 -14.37 20.87
C PRO A 147 -20.17 -13.78 22.27
N GLU A 148 -19.04 -13.52 22.93
CA GLU A 148 -18.95 -12.89 24.25
C GLU A 148 -19.51 -11.46 24.22
N VAL A 149 -19.42 -10.77 23.08
CA VAL A 149 -20.08 -9.49 22.88
C VAL A 149 -21.57 -9.70 22.63
N THR A 150 -21.95 -10.52 21.64
CA THR A 150 -23.37 -10.62 21.22
C THR A 150 -24.27 -11.30 22.26
N SER A 151 -23.69 -12.03 23.22
CA SER A 151 -24.42 -12.66 24.33
C SER A 151 -24.74 -11.72 25.49
N LYS A 152 -24.21 -10.48 25.53
CA LYS A 152 -24.58 -9.53 26.59
C LYS A 152 -26.02 -9.03 26.41
N ALA A 153 -26.70 -8.81 27.52
CA ALA A 153 -28.13 -8.49 27.52
C ALA A 153 -28.42 -7.06 27.03
N THR A 154 -27.52 -6.12 27.29
CA THR A 154 -27.69 -4.71 26.93
C THR A 154 -26.60 -4.20 25.99
N VAL A 155 -26.91 -3.19 25.17
CA VAL A 155 -25.93 -2.58 24.26
C VAL A 155 -24.75 -1.98 25.01
N SER A 156 -24.98 -1.38 26.19
CA SER A 156 -23.91 -0.81 27.03
C SER A 156 -22.93 -1.90 27.54
N GLU A 157 -23.43 -3.08 27.89
CA GLU A 157 -22.57 -4.23 28.22
C GLU A 157 -21.84 -4.77 26.99
N GLN A 158 -22.50 -4.81 25.82
CA GLN A 158 -21.83 -5.17 24.56
C GLN A 158 -20.70 -4.20 24.23
N VAL A 159 -20.91 -2.90 24.43
CA VAL A 159 -19.92 -1.85 24.24
C VAL A 159 -18.73 -2.06 25.15
N SER A 160 -18.96 -2.26 26.45
CA SER A 160 -17.90 -2.50 27.43
C SER A 160 -17.08 -3.74 27.08
N GLU A 161 -17.74 -4.83 26.63
CA GLU A 161 -17.05 -6.05 26.20
C GLU A 161 -16.27 -5.83 24.90
N MET A 162 -16.84 -5.16 23.90
CA MET A 162 -16.16 -4.84 22.64
C MET A 162 -14.90 -3.99 22.90
N GLN A 163 -14.94 -3.07 23.86
CA GLN A 163 -13.78 -2.28 24.26
C GLN A 163 -12.66 -3.16 24.83
N GLU A 164 -12.99 -4.22 25.60
CA GLU A 164 -12.01 -5.20 26.08
C GLU A 164 -11.38 -6.03 24.96
N TRP A 165 -12.13 -6.34 23.88
CA TRP A 165 -11.57 -6.97 22.67
C TRP A 165 -10.58 -6.06 21.94
N PHE A 166 -10.91 -4.77 21.81
CA PHE A 166 -9.99 -3.77 21.24
C PHE A 166 -8.76 -3.56 22.12
N LYS A 167 -8.94 -3.59 23.45
CA LYS A 167 -7.83 -3.58 24.40
C LYS A 167 -6.97 -4.82 24.22
N ALA A 168 -7.53 -6.02 24.09
CA ALA A 168 -6.74 -7.23 23.83
C ALA A 168 -5.95 -7.15 22.52
N PHE A 169 -6.56 -6.66 21.43
CA PHE A 169 -5.88 -6.43 20.16
C PHE A 169 -4.75 -5.40 20.29
N TRP A 170 -5.05 -4.22 20.81
CA TRP A 170 -4.06 -3.14 20.98
C TRP A 170 -2.96 -3.50 21.95
N THR A 171 -3.28 -4.34 22.95
CA THR A 171 -2.34 -4.91 23.93
C THR A 171 -1.76 -6.26 23.51
N GLN A 172 -2.07 -6.75 22.30
CA GLN A 172 -1.63 -8.03 21.71
C GLN A 172 -1.61 -9.15 22.75
N ASN A 173 -2.68 -9.19 23.55
CA ASN A 173 -2.85 -10.13 24.65
C ASN A 173 -3.96 -11.11 24.28
N ALA A 174 -3.57 -12.16 23.54
CA ALA A 174 -4.49 -13.21 23.10
C ALA A 174 -5.06 -14.04 24.26
N THR A 175 -4.42 -14.02 25.45
CA THR A 175 -4.91 -14.70 26.64
C THR A 175 -6.05 -13.95 27.35
N HIS A 176 -6.10 -12.62 27.20
CA HIS A 176 -7.21 -11.81 27.73
C HIS A 176 -8.47 -11.99 26.87
N ARG A 177 -8.31 -11.81 25.55
CA ARG A 177 -9.29 -12.17 24.52
C ARG A 177 -8.54 -12.67 23.30
N ASP A 178 -9.02 -13.76 22.69
CA ASP A 178 -8.41 -14.39 21.52
C ASP A 178 -8.69 -13.58 20.23
N TYR A 179 -8.17 -12.34 20.22
CA TYR A 179 -8.39 -11.35 19.17
C TYR A 179 -7.96 -11.83 17.78
N PRO A 180 -6.94 -12.70 17.57
CA PRO A 180 -6.56 -13.15 16.23
C PRO A 180 -7.69 -13.85 15.46
N LYS A 181 -8.71 -14.37 16.14
CA LYS A 181 -9.91 -14.94 15.51
C LYS A 181 -10.78 -13.90 14.81
N TYR A 182 -10.79 -12.66 15.29
CA TYR A 182 -11.75 -11.63 14.87
C TYR A 182 -11.10 -10.36 14.33
N PHE A 183 -9.81 -10.16 14.58
CA PHE A 183 -9.02 -9.08 14.01
C PHE A 183 -8.12 -9.68 12.93
N LYS A 184 -8.46 -9.43 11.66
CA LYS A 184 -7.82 -10.10 10.53
C LYS A 184 -6.93 -9.13 9.74
N PRO A 185 -5.62 -9.38 9.64
CA PRO A 185 -4.75 -8.57 8.80
C PRO A 185 -5.00 -8.88 7.31
N VAL A 186 -5.06 -7.83 6.52
CA VAL A 186 -5.23 -7.87 5.07
C VAL A 186 -4.14 -7.00 4.44
N LEU A 187 -3.44 -7.54 3.45
CA LEU A 187 -2.48 -6.79 2.64
C LEU A 187 -3.21 -6.12 1.49
N SER A 188 -3.12 -4.81 1.38
CA SER A 188 -3.45 -4.07 0.16
C SER A 188 -2.19 -3.92 -0.69
N TYR A 189 -2.30 -4.16 -1.99
CA TYR A 189 -1.17 -4.11 -2.92
C TYR A 189 -1.57 -3.47 -4.25
N LEU A 190 -0.60 -2.82 -4.88
CA LEU A 190 -0.73 -2.28 -6.23
C LEU A 190 -0.15 -3.31 -7.19
N GLU A 191 -0.93 -3.70 -8.21
CA GLU A 191 -0.50 -4.59 -9.29
C GLU A 191 -0.55 -3.84 -10.63
N GLY A 192 0.47 -3.98 -11.47
CA GLY A 192 0.53 -3.41 -12.80
C GLY A 192 1.01 -4.39 -13.87
N ALA A 193 0.52 -4.24 -15.09
CA ALA A 193 0.92 -5.06 -16.24
C ALA A 193 0.70 -4.33 -17.57
N TRP A 194 1.44 -4.74 -18.60
CA TRP A 194 1.22 -4.30 -19.98
C TRP A 194 0.04 -5.04 -20.59
N THR A 195 -1.05 -4.33 -20.89
CA THR A 195 -2.27 -4.92 -21.46
C THR A 195 -2.41 -4.61 -22.94
N LEU A 196 -2.89 -5.59 -23.71
CA LEU A 196 -3.12 -5.52 -25.16
C LEU A 196 -4.53 -5.03 -25.52
N ASN A 197 -5.42 -4.88 -24.54
CA ASN A 197 -6.80 -4.47 -24.78
C ASN A 197 -6.88 -3.01 -25.23
N LYS A 198 -7.26 -2.76 -26.49
CA LYS A 198 -7.32 -1.41 -27.07
C LYS A 198 -8.42 -0.51 -26.50
N ASN A 199 -9.37 -1.08 -25.75
CA ASN A 199 -10.41 -0.30 -25.09
C ASN A 199 -9.90 0.24 -23.75
N LEU A 200 -10.29 1.46 -23.39
CA LEU A 200 -9.98 2.00 -22.07
C LEU A 200 -10.78 1.24 -21.01
N THR A 201 -10.12 0.29 -20.33
CA THR A 201 -10.69 -0.44 -19.20
C THR A 201 -10.43 0.34 -17.91
N LYS A 202 -11.43 0.39 -17.02
CA LYS A 202 -11.22 0.95 -15.68
C LYS A 202 -10.16 0.09 -14.96
N SER A 203 -9.18 0.76 -14.36
CA SER A 203 -8.12 0.15 -13.56
C SER A 203 -8.64 -0.84 -12.51
N PHE A 204 -9.73 -0.47 -11.82
CA PHE A 204 -10.44 -1.31 -10.84
C PHE A 204 -11.76 -0.62 -10.46
N ALA A 205 -12.63 -1.33 -9.73
CA ALA A 205 -13.89 -0.79 -9.22
C ALA A 205 -13.64 0.26 -8.11
N SER A 206 -14.02 1.50 -8.38
CA SER A 206 -14.11 2.57 -7.38
C SER A 206 -15.51 3.15 -7.44
N THR A 207 -16.11 3.38 -6.28
CA THR A 207 -17.48 3.92 -6.16
C THR A 207 -17.55 5.41 -6.44
N ARG A 208 -16.42 6.13 -6.32
CA ARG A 208 -16.34 7.59 -6.44
C ARG A 208 -15.57 8.08 -7.66
N HIS A 209 -14.62 7.28 -8.15
CA HIS A 209 -13.70 7.68 -9.21
C HIS A 209 -13.74 6.74 -10.41
N SER A 210 -13.56 7.32 -11.58
CA SER A 210 -13.46 6.57 -12.85
C SER A 210 -12.50 7.30 -13.77
N LEU A 211 -11.97 6.61 -14.78
CA LEU A 211 -11.11 7.26 -15.76
C LEU A 211 -11.96 8.22 -16.60
N ASP A 212 -11.61 9.50 -16.59
CA ASP A 212 -12.28 10.54 -17.39
C ASP A 212 -11.66 10.62 -18.80
N ALA A 213 -11.85 9.56 -19.58
CA ALA A 213 -11.44 9.51 -20.99
C ALA A 213 -12.25 8.49 -21.80
N ASN A 214 -12.40 8.76 -23.10
CA ASN A 214 -13.10 7.85 -24.02
C ASN A 214 -12.18 6.86 -24.74
N SER A 215 -10.88 7.14 -24.79
CA SER A 215 -9.86 6.33 -25.45
C SER A 215 -8.48 6.57 -24.84
N TRP A 216 -7.49 5.74 -25.20
CA TRP A 216 -6.10 5.97 -24.81
C TRP A 216 -5.59 7.34 -25.27
N PHE A 217 -5.94 7.74 -26.49
CA PHE A 217 -5.52 9.02 -27.05
C PHE A 217 -6.17 10.21 -26.34
N ASP A 218 -7.47 10.15 -26.02
CA ASP A 218 -8.15 11.19 -25.24
C ASP A 218 -7.51 11.35 -23.84
N LEU A 219 -7.19 10.23 -23.18
CA LEU A 219 -6.49 10.24 -21.90
C LEU A 219 -5.11 10.92 -22.02
N GLN A 220 -4.36 10.59 -23.08
CA GLN A 220 -3.05 11.19 -23.34
C GLN A 220 -3.15 12.70 -23.61
N GLU A 221 -4.09 13.16 -24.43
CA GLU A 221 -4.26 14.59 -24.73
C GLU A 221 -4.67 15.38 -23.48
N LYS A 222 -5.60 14.85 -22.68
CA LYS A 222 -5.98 15.46 -21.39
C LYS A 222 -4.79 15.53 -20.42
N ASN A 223 -4.00 14.47 -20.35
CA ASN A 223 -2.78 14.44 -19.53
C ASN A 223 -1.73 15.42 -20.03
N ARG A 224 -1.49 15.51 -21.34
CA ARG A 224 -0.58 16.49 -21.94
C ARG A 224 -1.05 17.90 -21.60
N PHE A 225 -2.31 18.21 -21.85
CA PHE A 225 -2.87 19.52 -21.52
C PHE A 225 -2.69 19.87 -20.04
N SER A 226 -3.04 18.95 -19.13
CA SER A 226 -2.83 19.14 -17.68
C SER A 226 -1.36 19.33 -17.31
N ALA A 227 -0.44 18.57 -17.92
CA ALA A 227 1.00 18.70 -17.67
C ALA A 227 1.57 20.03 -18.17
N TYR A 228 1.18 20.49 -19.37
CA TYR A 228 1.66 21.76 -19.94
C TYR A 228 1.06 22.99 -19.28
N SER A 229 -0.19 22.91 -18.81
CA SER A 229 -0.87 24.04 -18.16
C SER A 229 -0.70 24.05 -16.63
N GLY A 230 -0.31 22.93 -16.02
CA GLY A 230 -0.24 22.76 -14.57
C GLY A 230 -1.60 22.68 -13.87
N VAL A 231 -2.72 22.63 -14.61
CA VAL A 231 -4.07 22.59 -14.03
C VAL A 231 -4.44 21.19 -13.56
N LYS A 232 -5.30 21.12 -12.53
CA LYS A 232 -5.86 19.85 -12.04
C LYS A 232 -7.31 19.65 -12.49
N THR A 233 -7.71 18.40 -12.69
CA THR A 233 -9.13 18.05 -12.76
C THR A 233 -9.73 18.03 -11.36
N ARG A 234 -10.92 18.62 -11.20
CA ARG A 234 -11.59 18.74 -9.89
C ARG A 234 -11.93 17.38 -9.29
N LEU A 235 -12.24 16.40 -10.13
CA LEU A 235 -12.62 15.05 -9.72
C LEU A 235 -11.44 14.07 -9.69
N GLU A 236 -10.22 14.52 -10.00
CA GLU A 236 -8.99 13.71 -9.84
C GLU A 236 -9.06 12.34 -10.56
N ASN A 237 -9.71 12.35 -11.72
CA ASN A 237 -10.07 11.18 -12.52
C ASN A 237 -9.09 10.89 -13.68
N LEU A 238 -7.95 11.61 -13.74
CA LEU A 238 -6.95 11.47 -14.80
C LEU A 238 -5.70 10.73 -14.31
N ALA A 239 -5.56 9.48 -14.72
CA ALA A 239 -4.33 8.71 -14.55
C ALA A 239 -3.37 8.97 -15.73
N ILE A 240 -2.06 9.02 -15.48
CA ILE A 240 -1.03 8.98 -16.54
C ILE A 240 -0.64 7.52 -16.72
N LEU A 241 -1.12 6.91 -17.81
CA LEU A 241 -0.87 5.51 -18.16
C LEU A 241 0.02 5.42 -19.40
N PRO A 242 1.29 5.02 -19.26
CA PRO A 242 2.21 4.86 -20.40
C PRO A 242 1.70 3.86 -21.44
N THR A 243 2.07 4.09 -22.69
CA THR A 243 1.87 3.15 -23.80
C THR A 243 3.21 2.84 -24.44
N THR A 244 3.44 1.60 -24.82
CA THR A 244 4.68 1.16 -25.46
C THR A 244 4.41 0.29 -26.68
N ILE A 245 5.43 0.11 -27.51
CA ILE A 245 5.48 -0.88 -28.58
C ILE A 245 6.13 -2.12 -27.97
N ILE A 246 5.43 -3.25 -27.95
CA ILE A 246 5.95 -4.52 -27.42
C ILE A 246 6.67 -5.31 -28.50
N GLU A 247 6.15 -5.28 -29.73
CA GLU A 247 6.69 -6.04 -30.85
C GLU A 247 6.47 -5.25 -32.15
N VAL A 248 7.39 -5.40 -33.09
CA VAL A 248 7.27 -4.91 -34.47
C VAL A 248 7.46 -6.09 -35.40
N ASN A 249 6.47 -6.37 -36.26
CA ASN A 249 6.57 -7.45 -37.23
C ASN A 249 7.48 -7.05 -38.39
N ASP A 250 8.58 -7.78 -38.58
CA ASP A 250 9.61 -7.49 -39.59
C ASP A 250 9.13 -7.59 -41.03
N THR A 251 8.05 -8.34 -41.27
CA THR A 251 7.51 -8.59 -42.61
C THR A 251 6.38 -7.62 -42.95
N THR A 252 5.49 -7.34 -42.00
CA THR A 252 4.33 -6.46 -42.22
C THR A 252 4.58 -5.00 -41.85
N ALA A 253 5.63 -4.71 -41.06
CA ALA A 253 5.90 -3.43 -40.41
C ALA A 253 4.81 -2.99 -39.41
N GLU A 254 3.95 -3.91 -38.97
CA GLU A 254 2.90 -3.63 -38.00
C GLU A 254 3.47 -3.68 -36.57
N ALA A 255 3.13 -2.66 -35.77
CA ALA A 255 3.52 -2.56 -34.38
C ALA A 255 2.39 -3.02 -33.45
N THR A 256 2.73 -3.85 -32.48
CA THR A 256 1.83 -4.26 -31.39
C THR A 256 2.03 -3.31 -30.22
N TYR A 257 0.97 -2.55 -29.89
CA TYR A 257 0.97 -1.61 -28.77
C TYR A 257 0.39 -2.25 -27.52
N ALA A 258 0.93 -1.87 -26.36
CA ALA A 258 0.34 -2.15 -25.06
C ALA A 258 0.23 -0.88 -24.24
N GLN A 259 -0.80 -0.81 -23.40
CA GLN A 259 -0.93 0.22 -22.36
C GLN A 259 -0.63 -0.40 -21.01
N TRP A 260 0.09 0.34 -20.17
CA TRP A 260 0.25 -0.02 -18.78
C TRP A 260 -1.06 0.22 -18.03
N ASN A 261 -1.59 -0.83 -17.41
CA ASN A 261 -2.74 -0.74 -16.54
C ASN A 261 -2.39 -1.27 -15.16
N TYR A 262 -3.06 -0.71 -14.15
CA TYR A 262 -2.86 -1.09 -12.75
C TYR A 262 -4.20 -1.39 -12.07
N ARG A 263 -4.15 -2.15 -10.98
CA ARG A 263 -5.26 -2.34 -10.04
C ARG A 263 -4.76 -2.34 -8.60
N ILE A 264 -5.60 -1.92 -7.66
CA ILE A 264 -5.36 -2.07 -6.23
C ILE A 264 -6.31 -3.14 -5.71
N LEU A 265 -5.75 -4.19 -5.13
CA LEU A 265 -6.49 -5.30 -4.56
C LEU A 265 -5.99 -5.61 -3.15
N ASN A 266 -6.70 -6.51 -2.49
CA ASN A 266 -6.47 -6.88 -1.11
C ASN A 266 -6.32 -8.40 -0.99
N TRP A 267 -5.47 -8.84 -0.08
CA TRP A 267 -5.23 -10.25 0.18
C TRP A 267 -5.30 -10.53 1.69
N PRO A 268 -6.29 -11.30 2.17
CA PRO A 268 -6.34 -11.74 3.55
C PRO A 268 -5.11 -12.61 3.87
N LEU A 269 -4.34 -12.24 4.89
CA LEU A 269 -3.19 -13.05 5.28
C LEU A 269 -3.65 -14.36 5.90
N ARG A 270 -2.86 -15.42 5.69
CA ARG A 270 -3.14 -16.75 6.28
C ARG A 270 -2.97 -16.74 7.80
N ASP A 271 -1.95 -16.03 8.27
CA ASP A 271 -1.54 -15.97 9.67
C ASP A 271 -1.83 -14.59 10.27
N ASP A 272 -1.92 -14.51 11.60
CA ASP A 272 -1.93 -13.23 12.30
C ASP A 272 -0.61 -12.49 12.09
N LEU A 273 -0.66 -11.16 12.13
CA LEU A 273 0.50 -10.29 12.04
C LEU A 273 0.65 -9.54 13.36
N PRO A 274 1.62 -9.89 14.21
CA PRO A 274 1.85 -9.13 15.43
C PRO A 274 2.21 -7.67 15.14
N LEU A 275 1.59 -6.73 15.87
CA LEU A 275 1.85 -5.29 15.72
C LEU A 275 3.33 -4.92 15.95
N LYS A 276 4.08 -5.71 16.73
CA LYS A 276 5.52 -5.51 16.93
C LYS A 276 6.35 -5.62 15.65
N TYR A 277 5.84 -6.31 14.63
CA TYR A 277 6.52 -6.44 13.34
C TYR A 277 6.33 -5.20 12.45
N LEU A 278 5.40 -4.30 12.79
CA LEU A 278 5.16 -3.04 12.09
C LEU A 278 6.00 -1.94 12.74
N GLN A 279 7.22 -1.75 12.22
CA GLN A 279 8.12 -0.73 12.72
C GLN A 279 7.90 0.59 11.98
N GLN A 280 7.68 1.68 12.72
CA GLN A 280 7.57 3.01 12.13
C GLN A 280 8.87 3.46 11.48
N VAL A 281 8.79 3.90 10.22
CA VAL A 281 9.88 4.54 9.50
C VAL A 281 9.90 6.04 9.81
N ASP A 282 11.08 6.60 10.07
CA ASP A 282 11.23 8.04 10.32
C ASP A 282 11.44 8.81 9.01
N ASP A 283 10.36 9.39 8.49
CA ASP A 283 10.37 10.31 7.37
C ASP A 283 10.76 11.73 7.85
N VAL A 284 12.05 11.93 8.10
CA VAL A 284 12.63 13.13 8.73
C VAL A 284 12.19 14.43 8.06
N ALA A 285 12.12 14.46 6.72
CA ALA A 285 11.72 15.67 5.99
C ALA A 285 10.31 16.15 6.39
N ALA A 286 9.33 15.23 6.45
CA ALA A 286 7.97 15.58 6.84
C ALA A 286 7.85 15.94 8.31
N ARG A 287 8.61 15.26 9.16
CA ARG A 287 8.66 15.48 10.61
C ARG A 287 9.26 16.83 10.96
N PHE A 288 10.46 17.12 10.43
CA PHE A 288 11.21 18.35 10.67
C PHE A 288 10.44 19.59 10.21
N SER A 289 9.87 19.56 9.01
CA SER A 289 9.12 20.70 8.46
C SER A 289 7.86 21.05 9.26
N ARG A 290 7.37 20.13 10.10
CA ARG A 290 6.13 20.27 10.89
C ARG A 290 6.39 20.36 12.40
N GLY A 291 7.65 20.32 12.82
CA GLY A 291 8.00 20.32 14.24
C GLY A 291 7.47 19.10 15.00
N TRP A 292 7.24 17.98 14.32
CA TRP A 292 6.75 16.77 14.97
C TRP A 292 7.91 15.98 15.58
N THR A 293 7.60 15.24 16.63
CA THR A 293 8.46 14.17 17.13
C THR A 293 8.09 12.84 16.50
N ARG A 294 9.00 11.86 16.57
CA ARG A 294 8.75 10.53 16.03
C ARG A 294 7.55 9.83 16.71
N PRO A 295 7.40 9.86 18.05
CA PRO A 295 6.21 9.31 18.71
C PRO A 295 4.91 9.98 18.28
N GLU A 296 4.91 11.30 18.06
CA GLU A 296 3.71 11.99 17.58
C GLU A 296 3.29 11.50 16.20
N VAL A 297 4.25 11.27 15.29
CA VAL A 297 3.96 10.76 13.94
C VAL A 297 3.23 9.42 14.01
N MET A 298 3.50 8.55 14.99
CA MET A 298 2.77 7.27 15.17
C MET A 298 1.24 7.46 15.23
N GLY A 299 0.78 8.57 15.82
CA GLY A 299 -0.63 8.95 15.92
C GLY A 299 -1.15 9.79 14.76
N LYS A 300 -0.42 9.90 13.64
CA LYS A 300 -0.77 10.73 12.47
C LYS A 300 -0.94 9.90 11.20
N ARG A 301 -1.74 10.40 10.24
CA ARG A 301 -1.91 9.75 8.92
C ARG A 301 -0.63 9.72 8.09
N SER A 302 0.38 10.50 8.46
CA SER A 302 1.72 10.53 7.87
C SER A 302 2.58 9.34 8.27
N ALA A 303 2.21 8.56 9.28
CA ALA A 303 2.99 7.40 9.71
C ALA A 303 3.12 6.36 8.59
N ARG A 304 4.36 5.92 8.36
CA ARG A 304 4.70 4.81 7.48
C ARG A 304 5.43 3.73 8.28
N PHE A 305 5.29 2.49 7.85
CA PHE A 305 5.80 1.32 8.53
C PHE A 305 6.62 0.45 7.60
N ARG A 306 7.51 -0.36 8.18
CA ARG A 306 8.21 -1.46 7.52
C ARG A 306 7.94 -2.75 8.29
N LEU A 307 7.94 -3.86 7.59
CA LEU A 307 7.80 -5.18 8.20
C LEU A 307 9.17 -5.70 8.65
N TYR A 308 9.28 -6.07 9.92
CA TYR A 308 10.51 -6.59 10.50
C TYR A 308 10.21 -7.78 11.42
N ARG A 309 11.00 -8.86 11.30
CA ARG A 309 10.95 -10.04 12.18
C ARG A 309 12.37 -10.42 12.58
N ASP A 310 12.61 -10.55 13.88
CA ASP A 310 13.94 -10.69 14.50
C ASP A 310 14.78 -11.88 13.98
N THR A 311 14.13 -12.90 13.42
CA THR A 311 14.73 -14.20 13.10
C THR A 311 15.00 -14.44 11.61
N ASN A 312 14.82 -13.45 10.74
CA ASN A 312 14.87 -13.69 9.30
C ASN A 312 16.30 -13.66 8.72
N PRO A 313 16.64 -14.57 7.78
CA PRO A 313 17.86 -14.45 7.02
C PRO A 313 17.88 -13.09 6.31
N GLN A 314 19.03 -12.41 6.27
CA GLN A 314 19.14 -11.02 5.82
C GLN A 314 18.45 -10.74 4.46
N ASN A 315 18.38 -11.74 3.57
CA ASN A 315 17.89 -11.57 2.21
C ASN A 315 16.39 -11.91 2.02
N TYR A 316 15.80 -12.81 2.82
CA TYR A 316 14.39 -13.22 2.68
C TYR A 316 13.60 -12.86 3.93
N GLN A 317 12.76 -11.84 3.77
CA GLN A 317 12.12 -11.11 4.86
C GLN A 317 10.64 -11.48 4.99
N LEU A 318 10.00 -11.01 6.06
CA LEU A 318 8.57 -11.27 6.31
C LEU A 318 7.69 -10.76 5.16
N LEU A 319 8.09 -9.65 4.53
CA LEU A 319 7.40 -9.13 3.35
C LEU A 319 7.44 -10.13 2.18
N ASP A 320 8.54 -10.87 2.00
CA ASP A 320 8.63 -11.88 0.94
C ASP A 320 7.64 -13.02 1.17
N GLU A 321 7.49 -13.47 2.42
CA GLU A 321 6.52 -14.51 2.80
C GLU A 321 5.08 -14.06 2.59
N ILE A 322 4.80 -12.78 2.86
CA ILE A 322 3.47 -12.19 2.68
C ILE A 322 3.14 -12.01 1.19
N MET A 323 4.05 -11.43 0.41
CA MET A 323 3.85 -11.24 -1.02
C MET A 323 3.73 -12.59 -1.76
N TYR A 324 4.46 -13.61 -1.32
CA TYR A 324 4.38 -14.95 -1.91
C TYR A 324 3.06 -15.69 -1.63
N GLN A 325 2.14 -15.10 -0.85
CA GLN A 325 0.77 -15.62 -0.72
C GLN A 325 -0.16 -15.13 -1.84
N VAL A 326 0.22 -14.04 -2.51
CA VAL A 326 -0.63 -13.28 -3.44
C VAL A 326 -0.49 -13.82 -4.86
N PRO A 327 -1.59 -14.25 -5.50
CA PRO A 327 -1.57 -14.65 -6.91
C PRO A 327 -1.46 -13.43 -7.83
N GLY A 328 -0.81 -13.64 -8.99
CA GLY A 328 -0.73 -12.66 -10.07
C GLY A 328 -2.05 -12.53 -10.85
N LYS A 329 -1.93 -12.09 -12.10
CA LYS A 329 -3.07 -11.80 -13.00
C LYS A 329 -3.93 -13.01 -13.38
N ASP A 330 -3.50 -14.24 -13.09
CA ASP A 330 -4.31 -15.46 -13.27
C ASP A 330 -5.36 -15.64 -12.15
N ASN A 331 -5.28 -14.85 -11.07
CA ASN A 331 -6.09 -14.87 -9.82
C ASN A 331 -6.04 -16.19 -9.03
N LEU A 332 -5.89 -17.33 -9.69
CA LEU A 332 -5.81 -18.66 -9.12
C LEU A 332 -4.36 -19.10 -8.92
N TYR A 333 -4.15 -20.03 -7.99
CA TYR A 333 -2.87 -20.73 -7.86
C TYR A 333 -2.63 -21.57 -9.11
N SER A 334 -1.68 -21.16 -9.95
CA SER A 334 -1.42 -21.75 -11.26
C SER A 334 -0.20 -22.67 -11.30
N ASN A 335 0.58 -22.75 -10.21
CA ASN A 335 1.80 -23.58 -10.09
C ASN A 335 2.70 -23.45 -11.33
N LEU A 336 2.91 -22.19 -11.75
CA LEU A 336 3.71 -21.90 -12.94
C LEU A 336 5.18 -22.06 -12.60
N SER A 337 5.97 -22.37 -13.63
CA SER A 337 7.41 -22.38 -13.51
C SER A 337 8.02 -21.70 -14.72
N GLN A 338 8.99 -20.83 -14.47
CA GLN A 338 9.77 -20.21 -15.51
C GLN A 338 11.04 -21.04 -15.76
N VAL A 339 11.32 -21.27 -17.04
CA VAL A 339 12.56 -21.90 -17.51
C VAL A 339 13.28 -20.87 -18.37
N MET A 340 14.51 -20.52 -17.99
CA MET A 340 15.42 -19.74 -18.83
C MET A 340 16.40 -20.69 -19.52
N PHE A 341 16.81 -20.35 -20.74
CA PHE A 341 17.55 -21.22 -21.66
C PHE A 341 18.67 -22.05 -21.00
N GLY A 342 18.48 -23.38 -20.98
CA GLY A 342 19.45 -24.34 -20.44
C GLY A 342 19.44 -24.53 -18.91
N ASP A 343 18.49 -23.92 -18.20
CA ASP A 343 18.27 -24.12 -16.76
C ASP A 343 17.12 -25.11 -16.50
N ASP A 344 17.17 -25.83 -15.37
CA ASP A 344 16.19 -26.87 -15.02
C ASP A 344 14.99 -26.32 -14.20
N GLY A 345 14.82 -24.99 -14.24
CA GLY A 345 13.74 -24.24 -13.59
C GLY A 345 14.18 -23.45 -12.36
N MET A 346 13.26 -22.65 -11.82
CA MET A 346 13.50 -21.80 -10.65
C MET A 346 13.07 -22.47 -9.34
N PHE A 347 13.87 -22.29 -8.29
CA PHE A 347 13.61 -22.81 -6.95
C PHE A 347 13.36 -21.70 -5.93
N HIS A 348 12.62 -22.06 -4.88
CA HIS A 348 12.19 -21.15 -3.84
C HIS A 348 13.35 -20.76 -2.92
N PHE A 349 13.50 -19.45 -2.69
CA PHE A 349 14.61 -18.92 -1.90
C PHE A 349 14.52 -19.31 -0.41
N GLY A 350 13.33 -19.20 0.19
CA GLY A 350 13.07 -19.46 1.62
C GLY A 350 13.35 -20.88 2.11
N TYR A 351 13.66 -21.83 1.22
CA TYR A 351 14.07 -23.19 1.59
C TYR A 351 15.55 -23.41 1.24
N PRO A 352 16.52 -22.99 2.09
CA PRO A 352 17.96 -23.04 1.79
C PRO A 352 18.45 -24.45 1.43
N ASN A 353 18.00 -25.47 2.17
CA ASN A 353 18.50 -26.84 2.07
C ASN A 353 17.59 -27.77 1.26
N LYS A 354 16.60 -27.24 0.52
CA LYS A 354 15.66 -28.05 -0.27
C LYS A 354 15.45 -27.44 -1.65
N LYS A 355 15.46 -28.28 -2.69
CA LYS A 355 15.06 -27.91 -4.06
C LYS A 355 13.53 -27.90 -4.19
N VAL A 356 12.90 -26.92 -3.55
CA VAL A 356 11.46 -26.66 -3.70
C VAL A 356 11.26 -25.82 -4.95
N LYS A 357 10.49 -26.29 -5.94
CA LYS A 357 10.17 -25.50 -7.13
C LYS A 357 9.43 -24.23 -6.73
N LEU A 358 9.77 -23.12 -7.37
CA LEU A 358 9.12 -21.84 -7.17
C LEU A 358 7.87 -21.75 -8.06
N ASP A 359 6.70 -21.57 -7.45
CA ASP A 359 5.50 -21.15 -8.20
C ASP A 359 5.68 -19.70 -8.66
N THR A 360 5.93 -19.51 -9.95
CA THR A 360 6.13 -18.19 -10.54
C THR A 360 4.84 -17.44 -10.75
N GLY A 361 3.67 -18.06 -10.59
CA GLY A 361 2.35 -17.40 -10.64
C GLY A 361 2.04 -16.56 -9.40
N LEU A 362 2.85 -16.69 -8.34
CA LEU A 362 2.76 -15.90 -7.11
C LEU A 362 3.82 -14.81 -7.07
N TYR A 363 3.52 -13.70 -6.38
CA TYR A 363 4.45 -12.58 -6.30
C TYR A 363 5.71 -12.92 -5.53
N HIS A 364 6.86 -12.81 -6.20
CA HIS A 364 8.18 -13.06 -5.61
C HIS A 364 9.23 -12.13 -6.22
N ARG A 365 10.24 -11.78 -5.42
CA ARG A 365 11.43 -11.03 -5.88
C ARG A 365 12.73 -11.83 -5.80
N TRP A 366 12.70 -13.00 -5.14
CA TRP A 366 13.86 -13.88 -4.99
C TRP A 366 13.61 -15.24 -5.63
N TYR A 367 14.66 -15.81 -6.21
CA TYR A 367 14.68 -17.20 -6.65
C TYR A 367 16.08 -17.80 -6.51
N LYS A 368 16.16 -19.11 -6.69
CA LYS A 368 17.42 -19.83 -6.90
C LYS A 368 17.42 -20.51 -8.26
N SER A 369 18.51 -20.39 -9.00
CA SER A 369 18.75 -21.19 -10.22
C SER A 369 19.24 -22.59 -9.84
N ASP A 370 19.07 -23.57 -10.74
CA ASP A 370 19.61 -24.91 -10.52
C ASP A 370 21.14 -24.92 -10.57
N LYS A 371 21.68 -24.10 -11.47
CA LYS A 371 23.12 -23.96 -11.75
C LYS A 371 23.62 -22.64 -11.22
N THR A 372 24.83 -22.63 -10.67
CA THR A 372 25.54 -21.39 -10.33
C THR A 372 25.89 -20.63 -11.60
N ASP A 373 25.77 -19.30 -11.53
CA ASP A 373 26.22 -18.42 -12.59
C ASP A 373 27.77 -18.37 -12.69
N ALA A 374 28.28 -17.54 -13.60
CA ALA A 374 29.72 -17.36 -13.81
C ALA A 374 30.46 -16.80 -12.58
N MET A 375 29.75 -16.19 -11.63
CA MET A 375 30.29 -15.67 -10.37
C MET A 375 30.14 -16.67 -9.21
N GLY A 376 29.60 -17.87 -9.47
CA GLY A 376 29.37 -18.90 -8.45
C GLY A 376 28.10 -18.69 -7.62
N ILE A 377 27.20 -17.79 -8.06
CA ILE A 377 25.99 -17.42 -7.34
C ILE A 377 24.80 -18.19 -7.93
N SER A 378 23.98 -18.79 -7.07
CA SER A 378 22.69 -19.39 -7.47
C SER A 378 21.48 -18.66 -6.91
N ALA A 379 21.67 -17.79 -5.92
CA ALA A 379 20.63 -16.98 -5.28
C ALA A 379 20.53 -15.61 -5.96
N VAL A 380 19.38 -15.31 -6.56
CA VAL A 380 19.23 -14.13 -7.42
C VAL A 380 18.00 -13.32 -7.01
N ALA A 381 18.20 -12.01 -6.86
CA ALA A 381 17.12 -11.02 -6.79
C ALA A 381 16.68 -10.62 -8.19
N ARG A 382 15.38 -10.45 -8.40
CA ARG A 382 14.81 -9.92 -9.63
C ARG A 382 14.94 -8.39 -9.67
N GLY A 383 14.92 -7.83 -10.88
CA GLY A 383 14.99 -6.38 -11.07
C GLY A 383 16.39 -5.79 -10.89
N PHE A 384 17.44 -6.60 -11.05
CA PHE A 384 18.86 -6.23 -10.90
C PHE A 384 19.19 -5.75 -9.47
N ASN A 385 18.93 -4.47 -9.16
CA ASN A 385 19.15 -3.87 -7.84
C ASN A 385 17.86 -3.27 -7.24
N ASP A 386 16.71 -3.64 -7.80
CA ASP A 386 15.41 -3.21 -7.29
C ASP A 386 14.97 -4.08 -6.10
N ASP A 387 15.08 -3.50 -4.90
CA ASP A 387 14.71 -4.18 -3.66
C ASP A 387 13.22 -4.56 -3.61
N PHE A 388 12.33 -3.96 -4.42
CA PHE A 388 10.89 -4.18 -4.35
C PHE A 388 10.26 -4.69 -5.67
N CYS A 389 11.06 -5.29 -6.55
CA CYS A 389 10.57 -5.89 -7.79
C CYS A 389 9.87 -7.24 -7.55
N PHE A 390 8.65 -7.23 -7.03
CA PHE A 390 7.81 -8.43 -6.98
C PHE A 390 7.17 -8.68 -8.34
N VAL A 391 7.42 -9.86 -8.90
CA VAL A 391 6.85 -10.29 -10.18
C VAL A 391 6.02 -11.55 -10.02
N ALA A 392 5.00 -11.68 -10.85
CA ALA A 392 4.27 -12.92 -11.08
C ALA A 392 4.16 -13.18 -12.59
N GLN A 393 4.35 -14.42 -13.00
CA GLN A 393 4.07 -14.91 -14.34
C GLN A 393 2.55 -15.06 -14.50
N THR A 394 2.06 -14.85 -15.71
CA THR A 394 0.65 -14.99 -16.05
C THR A 394 0.46 -15.70 -17.38
N THR A 395 -0.65 -16.41 -17.50
CA THR A 395 -1.11 -17.07 -18.73
C THR A 395 -2.21 -16.27 -19.44
N GLN A 396 -2.57 -15.09 -18.91
CA GLN A 396 -3.61 -14.24 -19.48
C GLN A 396 -3.23 -13.74 -20.89
N PRO A 397 -4.02 -14.03 -21.94
CA PRO A 397 -3.70 -13.66 -23.31
C PRO A 397 -3.80 -12.14 -23.57
N SER A 398 -4.47 -11.41 -22.68
CA SER A 398 -4.60 -9.95 -22.73
C SER A 398 -3.38 -9.22 -22.13
N ILE A 399 -2.45 -9.95 -21.50
CA ILE A 399 -1.19 -9.40 -20.99
C ILE A 399 -0.10 -9.63 -22.03
N ALA A 400 0.59 -8.55 -22.39
CA ALA A 400 1.64 -8.57 -23.38
C ALA A 400 2.77 -9.55 -22.99
N SER A 401 3.07 -10.48 -23.90
CA SER A 401 4.16 -11.44 -23.73
C SER A 401 5.46 -10.89 -24.29
N MET A 402 6.57 -11.28 -23.68
CA MET A 402 7.91 -11.08 -24.20
C MET A 402 8.39 -12.40 -24.81
N LYS A 403 8.75 -12.35 -26.09
CA LYS A 403 9.28 -13.49 -26.84
C LYS A 403 10.76 -13.30 -27.09
N ILE A 404 11.53 -14.35 -26.84
CA ILE A 404 12.95 -14.41 -27.19
C ILE A 404 13.25 -15.77 -27.81
N GLU A 405 14.02 -15.77 -28.89
CA GLU A 405 14.53 -16.97 -29.54
C GLU A 405 16.04 -17.04 -29.36
N GLU A 406 16.54 -18.14 -28.78
CA GLU A 406 17.97 -18.41 -28.68
C GLU A 406 18.32 -19.65 -29.52
N CYS A 407 19.23 -19.47 -30.48
CA CYS A 407 19.73 -20.55 -31.33
C CYS A 407 21.13 -20.99 -30.91
N ARG A 408 21.25 -22.20 -30.35
CA ARG A 408 22.56 -22.84 -30.06
C ARG A 408 22.79 -24.01 -31.00
N ARG A 409 23.91 -24.00 -31.73
CA ARG A 409 24.33 -25.08 -32.64
C ARG A 409 23.21 -25.57 -33.58
N ARG A 410 22.45 -24.63 -34.18
CA ARG A 410 21.30 -24.86 -35.08
C ARG A 410 20.02 -25.42 -34.41
N VAL A 411 19.98 -25.53 -33.09
CA VAL A 411 18.75 -25.78 -32.34
C VAL A 411 18.29 -24.46 -31.75
N CYS A 412 17.13 -23.97 -32.19
CA CYS A 412 16.51 -22.76 -31.67
C CYS A 412 15.48 -23.14 -30.61
N GLN A 413 15.54 -22.44 -29.48
CA GLN A 413 14.56 -22.51 -28.41
C GLN A 413 13.88 -21.15 -28.32
N THR A 414 12.56 -21.15 -28.22
CA THR A 414 11.77 -19.94 -28.01
C THR A 414 11.24 -19.94 -26.58
N ALA A 415 11.44 -18.84 -25.87
CA ALA A 415 10.81 -18.58 -24.59
C ALA A 415 9.80 -17.45 -24.76
N GLU A 416 8.57 -17.67 -24.29
CA GLU A 416 7.50 -16.68 -24.28
C GLU A 416 6.93 -16.61 -22.87
N ASN A 417 6.97 -15.43 -22.26
CA ASN A 417 6.41 -15.22 -20.92
C ASN A 417 5.73 -13.86 -20.79
N SER A 418 4.62 -13.82 -20.08
CA SER A 418 3.90 -12.61 -19.68
C SER A 418 4.04 -12.39 -18.17
N PHE A 419 4.12 -11.13 -17.74
CA PHE A 419 4.38 -10.78 -16.34
C PHE A 419 3.47 -9.66 -15.84
N SER A 420 3.14 -9.74 -14.56
CA SER A 420 2.61 -8.64 -13.76
C SER A 420 3.57 -8.31 -12.61
N TYR A 421 3.54 -7.07 -12.17
CA TYR A 421 4.44 -6.53 -11.15
C TYR A 421 3.62 -5.95 -10.00
N ALA A 422 4.12 -6.06 -8.77
CA ALA A 422 3.41 -5.51 -7.61
C ALA A 422 4.33 -4.87 -6.57
N ILE A 423 3.74 -3.97 -5.78
CA ILE A 423 4.31 -3.49 -4.51
C ILE A 423 3.24 -3.56 -3.42
N PRO A 424 3.63 -3.81 -2.15
CA PRO A 424 2.71 -3.66 -1.03
C PRO A 424 2.33 -2.18 -0.87
N LEU A 425 1.11 -1.90 -0.39
CA LEU A 425 0.65 -0.54 -0.09
C LEU A 425 0.45 -0.35 1.42
N GLU A 426 -0.40 -1.17 2.03
CA GLU A 426 -0.74 -1.07 3.45
C GLU A 426 -1.19 -2.42 4.02
N ILE A 427 -1.00 -2.61 5.33
CA ILE A 427 -1.68 -3.64 6.11
C ILE A 427 -2.89 -3.02 6.78
N ILE A 428 -4.06 -3.63 6.57
CA ILE A 428 -5.33 -3.21 7.14
C ILE A 428 -5.83 -4.30 8.07
N TYR A 429 -6.10 -3.97 9.34
CA TYR A 429 -6.80 -4.87 10.24
C TYR A 429 -8.30 -4.70 10.07
N LEU A 430 -8.96 -5.74 9.57
CA LEU A 430 -10.41 -5.86 9.67
C LEU A 430 -10.77 -6.13 11.12
N THR A 431 -11.79 -5.43 11.62
CA THR A 431 -12.22 -5.52 13.02
C THR A 431 -13.69 -5.93 13.13
N PRO A 432 -14.14 -6.44 14.29
CA PRO A 432 -15.54 -6.76 14.53
C PRO A 432 -16.52 -5.60 14.30
N LEU A 433 -16.06 -4.34 14.37
CA LEU A 433 -16.91 -3.17 14.12
C LEU A 433 -17.52 -3.18 12.71
N LEU A 434 -16.87 -3.84 11.76
CA LEU A 434 -17.34 -3.93 10.38
C LEU A 434 -18.67 -4.70 10.25
N THR A 435 -19.02 -5.55 11.22
CA THR A 435 -20.25 -6.36 11.21
C THR A 435 -21.09 -6.22 12.48
N TRP A 436 -20.60 -5.51 13.50
CA TRP A 436 -21.30 -5.34 14.77
C TRP A 436 -22.49 -4.38 14.65
N ASN A 437 -23.70 -4.94 14.75
CA ASN A 437 -24.97 -4.23 14.64
C ASN A 437 -25.84 -4.43 15.89
N PRO A 438 -25.49 -3.79 17.03
CA PRO A 438 -26.14 -4.04 18.32
C PRO A 438 -27.58 -3.52 18.38
N TYR A 439 -27.94 -2.55 17.55
CA TYR A 439 -29.30 -2.00 17.46
C TYR A 439 -30.18 -2.71 16.42
N ASN A 440 -29.67 -3.78 15.79
CA ASN A 440 -30.36 -4.52 14.74
C ASN A 440 -30.91 -3.59 13.62
N LEU A 441 -30.09 -2.63 13.19
CA LEU A 441 -30.43 -1.69 12.13
C LEU A 441 -30.60 -2.45 10.81
N GLU A 442 -31.64 -2.10 10.06
CA GLU A 442 -31.89 -2.68 8.74
C GLU A 442 -30.77 -2.25 7.77
N ILE A 443 -30.11 -3.23 7.14
CA ILE A 443 -29.12 -2.99 6.09
C ILE A 443 -29.82 -3.13 4.74
N LYS A 444 -30.00 -2.01 4.03
CA LYS A 444 -30.73 -1.96 2.76
C LYS A 444 -29.79 -2.19 1.58
N GLU A 445 -30.25 -2.98 0.62
CA GLU A 445 -29.49 -3.24 -0.61
C GLU A 445 -29.59 -2.06 -1.58
N GLY A 446 -28.46 -1.38 -1.80
CA GLY A 446 -28.33 -0.30 -2.78
C GLY A 446 -27.46 0.85 -2.30
N LEU A 447 -27.55 1.96 -3.03
CA LEU A 447 -26.83 3.21 -2.77
C LEU A 447 -27.86 4.31 -2.49
N ASP A 448 -27.60 5.13 -1.48
CA ASP A 448 -28.40 6.33 -1.17
C ASP A 448 -29.91 6.03 -1.05
N ILE A 449 -30.25 4.90 -0.43
CA ILE A 449 -31.64 4.52 -0.15
C ILE A 449 -32.08 5.14 1.18
N VAL A 450 -31.17 5.20 2.15
CA VAL A 450 -31.52 5.63 3.51
C VAL A 450 -31.68 7.15 3.64
N ASN A 451 -31.19 7.90 2.65
CA ASN A 451 -31.28 9.36 2.55
C ASN A 451 -32.50 9.83 1.72
N GLN A 452 -33.30 8.91 1.18
CA GLN A 452 -34.52 9.23 0.43
C GLN A 452 -35.49 10.08 1.26
N ASN A 453 -36.35 10.83 0.59
CA ASN A 453 -37.28 11.79 1.20
C ASN A 453 -36.59 12.93 2.00
N GLY A 454 -35.34 13.24 1.64
CA GLY A 454 -34.57 14.34 2.24
C GLY A 454 -33.99 14.02 3.63
N ARG A 455 -33.84 12.74 3.97
CA ARG A 455 -33.18 12.31 5.22
C ARG A 455 -31.69 12.59 5.13
N ASN A 456 -31.11 13.11 6.21
CA ASN A 456 -29.73 13.56 6.27
C ASN A 456 -28.97 13.12 7.53
N GLY A 457 -29.56 12.24 8.35
CA GLY A 457 -28.95 11.73 9.57
C GLY A 457 -28.98 12.69 10.76
N SER A 458 -29.72 13.79 10.70
CA SER A 458 -29.85 14.73 11.82
C SER A 458 -30.77 14.21 12.94
N ASN A 459 -30.68 14.83 14.13
CA ASN A 459 -31.47 14.46 15.31
C ASN A 459 -32.96 14.84 15.17
N SER A 460 -33.66 14.20 14.23
CA SER A 460 -35.11 14.37 14.03
C SER A 460 -35.69 13.08 13.45
N ASN A 461 -36.90 12.67 13.87
CA ASN A 461 -37.59 11.52 13.29
C ASN A 461 -37.80 11.65 11.77
N ARG A 462 -37.98 12.90 11.29
CA ARG A 462 -38.15 13.20 9.87
C ARG A 462 -36.85 13.05 9.08
N TYR A 463 -35.71 13.36 9.70
CA TYR A 463 -34.44 13.53 8.99
C TYR A 463 -33.36 12.50 9.35
N ALA A 464 -33.55 11.70 10.41
CA ALA A 464 -32.70 10.54 10.70
C ALA A 464 -32.69 9.58 9.50
N TYR A 465 -31.59 8.88 9.28
CA TYR A 465 -31.54 7.85 8.23
C TYR A 465 -32.50 6.71 8.54
N ASP A 466 -33.02 6.06 7.51
CA ASP A 466 -33.95 4.95 7.64
C ASP A 466 -33.25 3.61 7.36
N GLY A 467 -32.63 3.04 8.38
CA GLY A 467 -31.65 1.96 8.24
C GLY A 467 -30.28 2.46 7.79
N VAL A 468 -29.44 1.54 7.30
CA VAL A 468 -28.11 1.81 6.72
C VAL A 468 -28.02 1.26 5.30
N ASP A 469 -27.14 1.83 4.48
CA ASP A 469 -26.81 1.31 3.15
C ASP A 469 -25.29 1.37 2.93
N SER A 470 -24.85 1.01 1.73
CA SER A 470 -23.42 0.93 1.40
C SER A 470 -22.67 2.27 1.38
N ASN A 471 -23.37 3.41 1.29
CA ASN A 471 -22.82 4.78 1.37
C ASN A 471 -23.01 5.45 2.73
N HIS A 472 -23.89 4.89 3.57
CA HIS A 472 -24.27 5.36 4.89
C HIS A 472 -24.15 4.23 5.92
N TYR A 473 -22.93 3.71 6.06
CA TYR A 473 -22.59 2.57 6.90
C TYR A 473 -22.29 2.99 8.34
N TYR A 474 -23.35 3.25 9.10
CA TYR A 474 -23.31 3.71 10.50
C TYR A 474 -23.98 2.70 11.42
N LEU A 475 -23.23 1.72 11.94
CA LEU A 475 -23.72 0.66 12.84
C LEU A 475 -23.22 0.83 14.28
N THR A 476 -22.03 1.40 14.45
CA THR A 476 -21.32 1.42 15.73
C THR A 476 -21.99 2.40 16.69
N PRO A 477 -22.36 1.99 17.92
CA PRO A 477 -22.85 2.91 18.94
C PRO A 477 -21.86 4.05 19.20
N THR A 478 -22.33 5.30 19.30
CA THR A 478 -21.42 6.41 19.63
C THR A 478 -20.78 6.28 21.00
N GLU A 479 -21.46 5.64 21.95
CA GLU A 479 -20.94 5.37 23.31
C GLU A 479 -19.72 4.42 23.33
N PHE A 480 -19.43 3.74 22.23
CA PHE A 480 -18.19 3.00 22.07
C PHE A 480 -16.95 3.91 22.08
N PHE A 481 -17.10 5.16 21.65
CA PHE A 481 -16.05 6.16 21.55
C PHE A 481 -16.20 7.28 22.59
N SER A 482 -15.09 7.96 22.90
CA SER A 482 -15.02 9.08 23.84
C SER A 482 -14.49 10.39 23.22
N GLY A 483 -14.27 10.44 21.91
CA GLY A 483 -13.66 11.57 21.21
C GLY A 483 -14.29 11.85 19.84
N GLU A 484 -13.91 12.96 19.22
CA GLU A 484 -14.43 13.35 17.90
C GLU A 484 -13.65 12.71 16.75
N VAL A 485 -14.30 12.58 15.58
CA VAL A 485 -13.65 12.20 14.32
C VAL A 485 -12.71 13.33 13.85
N GLU A 486 -11.44 12.98 13.62
CA GLU A 486 -10.48 13.86 12.93
C GLU A 486 -10.85 13.94 11.44
N GLY A 487 -10.96 15.15 10.89
CA GLY A 487 -11.42 15.39 9.51
C GLY A 487 -10.37 16.00 8.59
N ASP A 488 -10.29 15.48 7.37
CA ASP A 488 -9.62 16.03 6.19
C ASP A 488 -10.67 16.41 5.12
N PRO A 489 -10.44 17.41 4.24
CA PRO A 489 -11.38 17.75 3.18
C PRO A 489 -11.77 16.60 2.23
N ALA A 490 -10.95 15.55 2.13
CA ALA A 490 -11.27 14.34 1.37
C ALA A 490 -12.15 13.35 2.16
N ASP A 491 -12.20 13.45 3.48
CA ASP A 491 -13.02 12.58 4.33
C ASP A 491 -14.51 12.90 4.14
N THR A 492 -15.31 11.86 4.02
CA THR A 492 -16.78 11.98 3.91
C THR A 492 -17.50 11.64 5.21
N VAL A 493 -16.74 11.35 6.27
CA VAL A 493 -17.23 10.83 7.54
C VAL A 493 -17.83 11.94 8.38
N ARG A 494 -18.94 11.65 9.05
CA ARG A 494 -19.52 12.52 10.09
C ARG A 494 -19.27 11.91 11.46
N ASN A 495 -19.04 12.77 12.46
CA ASN A 495 -18.72 12.37 13.83
C ASN A 495 -19.77 11.39 14.42
N SER A 496 -21.04 11.78 14.33
CA SER A 496 -22.17 10.90 14.61
C SER A 496 -23.39 11.27 13.77
N VAL A 497 -24.26 10.29 13.54
CA VAL A 497 -25.55 10.45 12.86
C VAL A 497 -26.64 9.70 13.61
N TYR A 498 -27.89 10.11 13.38
CA TYR A 498 -29.05 9.41 13.91
C TYR A 498 -29.63 8.48 12.85
N VAL A 499 -29.76 7.20 13.20
CA VAL A 499 -30.35 6.15 12.36
C VAL A 499 -31.60 5.62 13.06
N ARG A 500 -32.68 5.47 12.31
CA ARG A 500 -33.92 4.88 12.78
C ARG A 500 -33.83 3.35 12.71
N GLY A 501 -34.06 2.68 13.83
CA GLY A 501 -34.13 1.23 13.91
C GLY A 501 -35.52 0.68 13.59
N PRO A 502 -35.65 -0.66 13.51
CA PRO A 502 -36.93 -1.31 13.19
C PRO A 502 -38.01 -1.12 14.27
N ASP A 503 -37.61 -0.80 15.51
CA ASP A 503 -38.52 -0.47 16.61
C ASP A 503 -39.05 0.98 16.54
N GLY A 504 -38.68 1.73 15.50
CA GLY A 504 -39.06 3.12 15.29
C GLY A 504 -38.27 4.12 16.15
N LYS A 505 -37.37 3.66 17.02
CA LYS A 505 -36.50 4.53 17.80
C LYS A 505 -35.32 5.01 16.95
N ARG A 506 -34.72 6.11 17.42
CA ARG A 506 -33.51 6.67 16.82
C ARG A 506 -32.32 6.32 17.68
N TYR A 507 -31.28 5.82 17.04
CA TYR A 507 -30.01 5.48 17.65
C TYR A 507 -28.94 6.42 17.14
N GLN A 508 -28.12 6.92 18.06
CA GLN A 508 -26.95 7.70 17.71
C GLN A 508 -25.81 6.73 17.40
N THR A 509 -25.28 6.82 16.19
CA THR A 509 -24.29 5.89 15.65
C THR A 509 -23.13 6.64 15.03
N SER A 510 -21.99 5.98 14.98
CA SER A 510 -20.79 6.42 14.29
C SER A 510 -20.48 5.47 13.14
N SER A 511 -19.57 5.89 12.27
CA SER A 511 -19.21 5.15 11.06
C SER A 511 -18.52 3.82 11.39
N SER A 512 -18.92 2.75 10.71
CA SER A 512 -18.45 1.39 11.01
C SER A 512 -17.46 0.84 9.99
N GLY A 513 -17.29 1.51 8.86
CA GLY A 513 -16.33 1.14 7.82
C GLY A 513 -14.88 1.28 8.30
N THR A 514 -13.96 0.92 7.42
CA THR A 514 -12.52 0.92 7.73
C THR A 514 -12.02 2.36 7.97
N GLN A 515 -11.23 2.54 9.03
CA GLN A 515 -10.62 3.82 9.42
C GLN A 515 -9.10 3.67 9.51
N ILE A 516 -8.35 4.75 9.28
CA ILE A 516 -6.91 4.77 9.51
C ILE A 516 -6.61 4.60 11.01
N MET A 517 -7.26 5.44 11.80
CA MET A 517 -7.24 5.41 13.26
C MET A 517 -8.66 5.62 13.76
N LEU A 518 -9.10 4.76 14.67
CA LEU A 518 -10.38 4.93 15.34
C LEU A 518 -10.39 6.23 16.16
N GLN A 519 -11.61 6.73 16.40
CA GLN A 519 -11.86 7.67 17.48
C GLN A 519 -11.36 7.09 18.81
N SER A 520 -11.04 7.97 19.77
CA SER A 520 -10.57 7.52 21.07
C SER A 520 -11.57 6.56 21.73
N ILE A 521 -11.09 5.41 22.16
CA ILE A 521 -11.84 4.43 22.94
C ILE A 521 -11.55 4.69 24.43
N PRO A 522 -12.57 4.74 25.31
CA PRO A 522 -12.38 4.86 26.75
C PRO A 522 -11.30 3.93 27.31
N GLY A 523 -10.34 4.47 28.06
CA GLY A 523 -9.26 3.71 28.68
C GLY A 523 -8.18 3.15 27.73
N LEU A 524 -8.31 3.38 26.42
CA LEU A 524 -7.39 2.84 25.41
C LEU A 524 -6.78 3.91 24.50
N GLY A 525 -7.50 5.01 24.22
CA GLY A 525 -7.06 6.02 23.26
C GLY A 525 -7.39 5.63 21.81
N ARG A 526 -6.63 6.18 20.85
CA ARG A 526 -6.87 5.95 19.41
C ARG A 526 -6.17 4.67 18.96
N VAL A 527 -6.94 3.74 18.40
CA VAL A 527 -6.41 2.49 17.85
C VAL A 527 -6.19 2.65 16.34
N ARG A 528 -4.96 2.40 15.87
CA ARG A 528 -4.63 2.38 14.44
C ARG A 528 -5.06 1.05 13.81
N CYS A 529 -5.75 1.12 12.67
CA CYS A 529 -6.17 -0.05 11.91
C CYS A 529 -5.50 -0.14 10.53
N ARG A 530 -4.99 0.98 9.98
CA ARG A 530 -4.26 1.00 8.71
C ARG A 530 -2.79 1.36 8.91
N PHE A 531 -1.91 0.52 8.38
CA PHE A 531 -0.46 0.62 8.49
C PHE A 531 0.14 0.65 7.09
N PRO A 532 0.40 1.84 6.53
CA PRO A 532 1.04 1.94 5.23
C PRO A 532 2.44 1.38 5.26
N ILE A 533 2.74 0.47 4.33
CA ILE A 533 4.04 -0.22 4.21
C ILE A 533 4.66 -0.07 2.82
N ALA A 534 4.13 0.83 2.00
CA ALA A 534 4.62 1.01 0.64
C ALA A 534 6.08 1.47 0.63
N PRO A 535 6.92 0.88 -0.24
CA PRO A 535 8.29 1.35 -0.45
C PRO A 535 8.30 2.71 -1.13
N VAL A 536 9.38 3.47 -0.95
CA VAL A 536 9.59 4.77 -1.59
C VAL A 536 10.70 4.65 -2.63
N HIS A 537 10.45 5.08 -3.85
CA HIS A 537 11.35 4.88 -4.99
C HIS A 537 12.77 5.43 -4.73
N SER A 538 12.86 6.65 -4.18
CA SER A 538 14.12 7.33 -3.92
C SER A 538 14.96 6.68 -2.81
N GLU A 539 14.37 5.86 -1.94
CA GLU A 539 15.11 5.12 -0.89
C GLU A 539 16.03 4.05 -1.50
N GLY A 540 15.67 3.53 -2.67
CA GLY A 540 16.48 2.56 -3.40
C GLY A 540 17.72 3.16 -4.09
N SER A 541 17.75 4.49 -4.26
CA SER A 541 18.87 5.19 -4.90
C SER A 541 20.13 5.14 -4.03
N THR A 542 21.31 5.28 -4.64
CA THR A 542 22.58 5.37 -3.89
C THR A 542 22.55 6.49 -2.85
N VAL A 543 22.00 7.66 -3.22
CA VAL A 543 21.86 8.80 -2.30
C VAL A 543 20.87 8.48 -1.18
N GLY A 544 19.74 7.85 -1.49
CA GLY A 544 18.75 7.44 -0.49
C GLY A 544 19.30 6.44 0.52
N LYS A 545 20.12 5.48 0.07
CA LYS A 545 20.82 4.51 0.91
C LYS A 545 21.81 5.20 1.86
N GLU A 546 22.65 6.09 1.35
CA GLU A 546 23.61 6.86 2.18
C GLU A 546 22.91 7.78 3.17
N ILE A 547 21.85 8.49 2.77
CA ILE A 547 21.07 9.36 3.67
C ILE A 547 20.37 8.53 4.76
N SER A 548 19.83 7.37 4.41
CA SER A 548 19.21 6.47 5.40
C SER A 548 20.23 5.95 6.40
N ALA A 549 21.42 5.56 5.93
CA ALA A 549 22.51 5.13 6.81
C ALA A 549 22.99 6.28 7.70
N LEU A 550 23.18 7.49 7.15
CA LEU A 550 23.57 8.67 7.90
C LEU A 550 22.52 9.06 8.95
N ARG A 551 21.22 9.01 8.62
CA ARG A 551 20.14 9.20 9.58
C ARG A 551 20.27 8.22 10.72
N ASP A 552 20.44 6.94 10.40
CA ASP A 552 20.51 5.88 11.41
C ASP A 552 21.76 6.05 12.31
N MET A 553 22.90 6.49 11.75
CA MET A 553 24.12 6.82 12.49
C MET A 553 23.96 8.05 13.41
N LEU A 554 23.38 9.15 12.91
CA LEU A 554 23.23 10.39 13.67
C LEU A 554 22.25 10.28 14.83
N THR A 555 21.32 9.35 14.72
CA THR A 555 20.25 9.18 15.70
C THR A 555 20.55 8.04 16.68
N ASP A 556 21.73 7.43 16.60
CA ASP A 556 22.10 6.21 17.35
C ASP A 556 21.04 5.11 17.21
N SER A 557 20.40 5.04 16.03
CA SER A 557 19.27 4.18 15.76
C SER A 557 19.67 2.72 15.92
N PRO A 558 19.26 2.03 17.01
CA PRO A 558 19.38 0.58 17.01
C PRO A 558 18.48 0.04 15.88
N ARG A 559 18.90 -1.04 15.22
CA ARG A 559 18.12 -1.62 14.10
C ARG A 559 16.73 -2.13 14.52
N ALA A 560 16.52 -2.30 15.83
CA ALA A 560 15.29 -2.74 16.45
C ALA A 560 15.00 -1.92 17.72
N PRO A 561 13.72 -1.73 18.09
CA PRO A 561 13.37 -1.15 19.38
C PRO A 561 14.08 -1.88 20.53
N PRO A 562 14.45 -1.19 21.61
CA PRO A 562 14.96 -1.88 22.77
C PRO A 562 13.89 -2.84 23.30
N GLU A 563 14.27 -3.99 23.84
CA GLU A 563 13.28 -4.88 24.48
C GLU A 563 12.69 -4.20 25.73
N ASN A 564 13.56 -3.52 26.50
CA ASN A 564 13.22 -2.81 27.72
C ASN A 564 13.72 -1.37 27.69
N VAL A 565 12.94 -0.47 28.27
CA VAL A 565 13.30 0.92 28.57
C VAL A 565 13.63 1.01 30.05
N ILE A 566 14.83 1.47 30.33
CA ILE A 566 15.39 1.53 31.68
C ILE A 566 15.19 2.94 32.23
N PHE A 567 14.73 2.97 33.46
CA PHE A 567 14.51 4.16 34.26
C PHE A 567 15.32 4.06 35.55
N GLU A 568 15.67 5.19 36.12
CA GLU A 568 16.39 5.31 37.37
C GLU A 568 15.60 6.18 38.34
N MET A 569 15.37 5.63 39.53
CA MET A 569 15.01 6.37 40.70
C MET A 569 16.29 6.86 41.37
N THR A 570 16.65 8.09 41.05
CA THR A 570 17.75 8.77 41.75
C THR A 570 17.39 8.93 43.22
N SER A 571 18.36 8.88 44.13
CA SER A 571 18.13 9.21 45.53
C SER A 571 18.77 10.53 45.90
N ASN A 572 18.19 11.21 46.90
CA ASN A 572 18.89 12.27 47.63
C ASN A 572 19.69 11.70 48.83
N GLY A 573 19.69 10.38 49.00
CA GLY A 573 20.34 9.59 50.07
C GLY A 573 21.33 8.53 49.54
N ASP A 574 21.30 7.30 50.08
CA ASP A 574 22.42 6.34 50.03
C ASP A 574 22.56 5.46 48.76
N HIS A 575 21.50 5.20 47.97
CA HIS A 575 21.59 4.39 46.73
C HIS A 575 20.50 4.70 45.69
N ASN A 576 20.74 4.33 44.44
CA ASN A 576 19.76 4.45 43.34
C ASN A 576 19.16 3.09 43.01
N HIS A 577 17.94 3.11 42.47
CA HIS A 577 17.28 1.94 41.92
C HIS A 577 17.05 2.11 40.43
N THR A 578 17.20 1.03 39.67
CA THR A 578 16.77 0.99 38.28
C THR A 578 15.52 0.14 38.12
N LEU A 579 14.60 0.60 37.30
CA LEU A 579 13.41 -0.16 36.93
C LEU A 579 13.34 -0.26 35.42
N SER A 580 12.87 -1.40 34.93
CA SER A 580 12.75 -1.64 33.50
C SER A 580 11.30 -1.97 33.15
N ILE A 581 10.83 -1.37 32.06
CA ILE A 581 9.52 -1.69 31.47
C ILE A 581 9.73 -2.09 30.02
N THR A 582 8.81 -2.86 29.46
CA THR A 582 8.89 -3.22 28.04
C THR A 582 8.79 -1.95 27.18
N TYR A 583 9.43 -1.93 26.01
CA TYR A 583 9.31 -0.79 25.09
C TYR A 583 7.86 -0.47 24.70
N ARG A 584 7.01 -1.48 24.70
CA ARG A 584 5.59 -1.30 24.48
C ARG A 584 4.91 -0.55 25.62
N ASP A 585 5.22 -0.93 26.86
CA ASP A 585 4.67 -0.26 28.02
C ASP A 585 5.18 1.18 28.10
N TYR A 586 6.43 1.43 27.70
CA TYR A 586 6.92 2.78 27.47
C TYR A 586 6.05 3.57 26.47
N LEU A 587 5.71 3.00 25.31
CA LEU A 587 4.84 3.67 24.34
C LEU A 587 3.45 3.98 24.91
N ARG A 588 2.90 3.10 25.74
CA ARG A 588 1.62 3.33 26.45
C ARG A 588 1.73 4.45 27.48
N LEU A 589 2.84 4.46 28.23
CA LEU A 589 3.14 5.46 29.25
C LEU A 589 3.13 6.88 28.65
N ILE A 590 3.74 7.07 27.47
CA ILE A 590 3.87 8.39 26.82
C ILE A 590 2.64 8.81 25.99
N ASN A 591 1.90 7.85 25.41
CA ASN A 591 0.79 8.15 24.50
C ASN A 591 -0.59 8.12 25.17
N ASP A 592 -0.81 7.19 26.10
CA ASP A 592 -2.16 6.85 26.56
C ASP A 592 -2.49 7.41 27.94
N ARG A 593 -1.56 8.21 28.53
CA ARG A 593 -1.65 8.76 29.89
C ARG A 593 -1.87 7.69 30.96
N LEU A 594 -1.42 6.47 30.68
CA LEU A 594 -1.53 5.34 31.59
C LEU A 594 -0.52 5.50 32.74
N MET A 595 -0.93 5.03 33.91
CA MET A 595 -0.04 4.77 35.03
C MET A 595 0.42 3.32 34.91
N LEU A 596 1.70 3.07 35.12
CA LEU A 596 2.28 1.73 35.07
C LEU A 596 2.97 1.40 36.38
N THR A 597 2.77 0.17 36.83
CA THR A 597 3.48 -0.42 37.96
C THR A 597 4.71 -1.16 37.45
N ALA A 598 5.89 -0.86 37.99
CA ALA A 598 7.12 -1.62 37.76
C ALA A 598 7.82 -1.94 39.07
N VAL A 599 8.58 -3.02 39.10
CA VAL A 599 9.42 -3.38 40.24
C VAL A 599 10.86 -2.99 39.92
N SER A 600 11.53 -2.32 40.84
CA SER A 600 12.95 -1.99 40.70
C SER A 600 13.85 -3.22 40.88
N ASP A 601 15.11 -3.06 40.51
CA ASP A 601 16.17 -3.95 40.91
C ASP A 601 16.33 -4.02 42.44
N GLU A 602 16.97 -5.10 42.89
CA GLU A 602 17.37 -5.27 44.28
C GLU A 602 18.72 -4.58 44.50
N VAL A 603 18.72 -3.51 45.28
CA VAL A 603 19.92 -2.74 45.67
C VAL A 603 19.87 -2.56 47.17
N ASN A 604 21.00 -2.78 47.86
CA ASN A 604 21.07 -2.73 49.32
C ASN A 604 20.02 -3.61 50.03
N GLY A 605 19.72 -4.78 49.47
CA GLY A 605 18.88 -5.82 50.07
C GLY A 605 17.38 -5.55 50.06
N HIS A 606 16.90 -4.61 49.24
CA HIS A 606 15.46 -4.38 49.01
C HIS A 606 15.21 -3.91 47.56
N SER A 607 13.94 -3.87 47.18
CA SER A 607 13.42 -3.40 45.90
C SER A 607 12.11 -2.66 46.13
N HIS A 608 11.74 -1.77 45.21
CA HIS A 608 10.50 -1.01 45.26
C HIS A 608 9.50 -1.46 44.22
N THR A 609 8.22 -1.41 44.56
CA THR A 609 7.11 -1.43 43.61
C THR A 609 6.66 0.00 43.33
N VAL A 610 6.79 0.44 42.09
CA VAL A 610 6.69 1.86 41.70
C VAL A 610 5.57 2.04 40.69
N ASP A 611 4.57 2.85 41.04
CA ASP A 611 3.52 3.29 40.13
C ASP A 611 3.90 4.64 39.54
N PHE A 612 4.23 4.69 38.25
CA PHE A 612 4.70 5.91 37.60
C PHE A 612 3.99 6.24 36.30
N ARG A 613 4.02 7.53 35.95
CA ARG A 613 3.38 8.11 34.76
C ARG A 613 4.26 9.15 34.08
N PHE A 614 3.98 9.41 32.80
CA PHE A 614 4.58 10.51 32.06
C PHE A 614 3.74 11.78 32.16
N ILE A 615 4.31 12.87 32.69
CA ILE A 615 3.67 14.19 32.69
C ILE A 615 4.09 14.95 31.44
N ARG A 616 3.17 15.06 30.47
CA ARG A 616 3.40 15.78 29.21
C ARG A 616 3.73 17.26 29.36
N ILE A 617 3.18 17.96 30.36
CA ILE A 617 3.36 19.42 30.49
C ILE A 617 4.83 19.77 30.72
N ASN A 618 5.55 18.93 31.46
CA ASN A 618 6.93 19.18 31.87
C ASN A 618 7.90 18.11 31.34
N GLU A 619 7.42 17.18 30.49
CA GLU A 619 8.18 16.06 29.91
C GLU A 619 8.95 15.22 30.93
N LYS A 620 8.31 14.93 32.06
CA LYS A 620 8.94 14.26 33.18
C LYS A 620 8.20 12.99 33.53
N PHE A 621 8.95 11.92 33.78
CA PHE A 621 8.42 10.73 34.42
C PHE A 621 8.38 10.96 35.92
N GLN A 622 7.24 10.68 36.54
CA GLN A 622 7.15 10.72 37.99
C GLN A 622 6.40 9.52 38.52
N TYR A 623 6.83 9.03 39.68
CA TYR A 623 6.03 8.08 40.44
C TYR A 623 4.92 8.81 41.23
N GLU A 624 3.76 8.18 41.30
CA GLU A 624 2.64 8.60 42.15
C GLU A 624 2.66 7.85 43.48
N ALA A 625 3.00 6.56 43.44
CA ALA A 625 3.18 5.73 44.62
C ALA A 625 4.45 4.87 44.53
N CYS A 626 5.08 4.63 45.67
CA CYS A 626 6.21 3.72 45.85
C CYS A 626 5.90 2.83 47.05
N ASP A 627 5.86 1.52 46.86
CA ASP A 627 5.41 0.52 47.82
C ASP A 627 4.00 0.79 48.39
N GLY A 628 3.14 1.39 47.56
CA GLY A 628 1.78 1.78 47.94
C GLY A 628 1.67 3.14 48.65
N GLU A 629 2.79 3.80 48.93
CA GLU A 629 2.84 5.08 49.63
C GLU A 629 3.14 6.26 48.70
N GLU A 630 2.60 7.45 48.99
CA GLU A 630 2.76 8.64 48.14
C GLU A 630 4.20 9.19 48.10
N ARG A 631 5.01 8.81 49.09
CA ARG A 631 6.44 9.11 49.17
C ARG A 631 7.19 7.83 49.45
N CYS A 632 8.24 7.60 48.69
CA CYS A 632 9.12 6.48 48.94
C CYS A 632 9.78 6.59 50.33
N ALA A 633 9.76 5.50 51.09
CA ALA A 633 10.36 5.42 52.42
C ALA A 633 11.87 5.71 52.39
N ASP A 634 12.54 5.32 51.31
CA ASP A 634 14.00 5.50 51.12
C ASP A 634 14.38 6.87 50.53
N GLY A 635 13.42 7.81 50.51
CA GLY A 635 13.70 9.22 50.21
C GLY A 635 13.92 9.52 48.73
N HIS A 636 13.59 8.60 47.82
CA HIS A 636 13.61 8.86 46.39
C HIS A 636 12.67 10.03 46.02
N PRO A 637 13.12 11.03 45.26
CA PRO A 637 12.26 12.08 44.75
C PRO A 637 11.26 11.50 43.74
N LYS A 638 10.08 12.11 43.63
CA LYS A 638 9.04 11.66 42.69
C LYS A 638 9.53 11.57 41.24
N LEU A 639 10.55 12.34 40.86
CA LEU A 639 11.10 12.35 39.51
C LEU A 639 11.88 11.07 39.21
N VAL A 640 11.52 10.42 38.11
CA VAL A 640 12.21 9.23 37.58
C VAL A 640 12.93 9.63 36.30
N THR A 641 14.21 9.26 36.18
CA THR A 641 15.03 9.60 35.01
C THR A 641 15.04 8.43 34.04
N MET A 642 14.76 8.67 32.76
CA MET A 642 14.92 7.63 31.74
C MET A 642 16.37 7.53 31.31
N LEU A 643 16.97 6.34 31.46
CA LEU A 643 18.35 6.08 31.08
C LEU A 643 18.48 5.61 29.62
N THR A 644 17.50 4.87 29.12
CA THR A 644 17.46 4.47 27.71
C THR A 644 17.06 5.67 26.87
N ASN A 645 18.04 6.38 26.29
CA ASN A 645 17.81 7.51 25.39
C ASN A 645 18.31 7.19 23.98
N ASN A 646 17.40 6.83 23.07
CA ASN A 646 17.67 6.56 21.66
C ASN A 646 16.44 6.92 20.82
N ILE A 647 16.50 6.70 19.50
CA ILE A 647 15.38 7.03 18.57
C ILE A 647 14.02 6.46 18.93
N PHE A 648 13.97 5.38 19.71
CA PHE A 648 12.73 4.72 20.07
C PHE A 648 12.16 5.34 21.35
N THR A 649 13.02 5.88 22.20
CA THR A 649 12.66 6.48 23.49
C THR A 649 12.70 8.00 23.49
N GLU A 650 12.78 8.65 22.32
CA GLU A 650 12.56 10.09 22.23
C GLU A 650 11.16 10.46 22.76
N LEU A 651 11.08 11.53 23.55
CA LEU A 651 9.83 12.02 24.12
C LEU A 651 9.12 12.94 23.13
N PRO A 652 7.77 12.95 23.12
CA PRO A 652 7.01 13.91 22.33
C PRO A 652 7.21 15.32 22.89
N LEU A 653 7.59 16.27 22.01
CA LEU A 653 7.83 17.68 22.35
C LEU A 653 6.56 18.29 22.98
N PRO A 654 6.68 19.32 23.84
CA PRO A 654 5.52 19.95 24.43
C PRO A 654 4.80 20.68 23.30
N ASN A 655 3.53 20.34 23.09
CA ASN A 655 2.58 21.02 22.21
C ASN A 655 3.10 22.40 21.73
N SER A 656 3.61 22.47 20.50
CA SER A 656 3.64 23.73 19.74
C SER A 656 2.21 24.08 19.32
N ALA A 657 1.31 24.16 20.29
CA ALA A 657 0.01 24.80 20.20
C ALA A 657 0.19 26.26 20.61
N ARG A 658 1.11 26.96 19.94
CA ARG A 658 1.13 28.40 19.76
C ARG A 658 1.73 28.65 18.37
N VAL A 659 0.98 29.36 17.52
CA VAL A 659 1.28 29.78 16.13
C VAL A 659 0.93 28.67 15.11
N VAL A 660 -0.13 28.70 14.28
CA VAL A 660 -1.13 29.70 13.82
C VAL A 660 -2.52 29.07 13.78
#